data_AF-A0A955HIC5-F1
#
_entry.id   AF-A0A955HIC5-F1
#
_cell.length_a   1.000
_cell.length_b   1.000
_cell.length_c   1.000
_cell.angle_alpha   90.00
_cell.angle_beta   90.00
_cell.angle_gamma   90.00
#
_symmetry.space_group_name_H-M   'P 1'
#
loop_
_entity.id
_entity.type
_entity.pdbx_description
1 polymer ?
#
loop_
_entity_poly.entity_id
_entity_poly.type
_entity_poly.pdbx_seq_one_letter_code
_entity_poly.pdbx_strand_id
1 'polypeptide(L)'
;MKLNDPDFFRTDAVRAAIGSLGDNTLYRCPGTFHRIALVGFGDQSGGAEDTIVYIDSATIEPKLDAFPEWLETREKINNDVPTVNESLGATDFLSAFHTAQSILTNWQTQNDNSSGRLRGVVLIADGGPCVYDLGCLVGNNTMNVNAYLNDMEAYLDPNGVNYPWRGVGNVESVHIWFVGFNDTTVSGGYNYLNPEIESGRRLRDFWTRITEGHGGSFIVLDSSSDQIENYIGGAILSIVDTITDSIVIDTICEEPFFIPPYYDQAVMRILKIGSNPSVPLSEVEIDLIYDGPLPAARFEKGNRTDGEGGGTIADYRSDGPNEVYVIQSPSPGQWQIEVQGADECRDLQVSYLPFPIKGQALTPQESSIIPQYDEESYYDPDEPAYLRYQLFGRTEDNPISPLPEYPIYAEATVMHDGKIVQQFELKQDNDKIWQGTEPFQVRASGRYDWTVEFTAPILPDGEEIKKLLDDKGTFTVSKVQRFQIALQDPNTGGEYPLNTITNAAMEAIPLTIVARIVDQNGTPLSPVRLLTGEGDGALYAVVSSGTETSKRLPMQYDSVNNQWQVKTIAGQNGVPVRAGVHQIEVSLNEATYNREEFRPASNGGKVAVAEVTRPLVLGGSVAMPDSSTAIPQYEEGSLYDPQAPVYFEYEFFQGLTDSNSDDLLSTYPMTVTVDLLYDDAIHQKLTLSSQGDGRWRSTEPIKVPYAGAYEWLLKATVDTSGKSEPAQQYEDAGTFDVSKVGRFYVELMEPQADQSYALNEIVGGRQSMAALPILVRILDEETDQALSADEVTDDETNNALLTAQISSAGANSAPIALTYDVNRQAWLAEAVAGTFEVPDTPGLQTIDITLDESVIDTTQYRPSFRKPGITSAKFERFIVTPLEIQVEPVEYKGPTFTGTLGCINAEPVPINVKLTLINGTSGIPVDPSRVADGEDAVASLASVSLVDRNGAVVETGTWERADSASGGYLKATLGISHTVPGQYSILVEPIAKNLAVGYQYLAPDKITEVAVTRTSSLLYNPGTCTTARNIGLGLLLLLLIWMGISWFRRPLGEIELVNPDDQYDVHTTERLGKSLGLLFRPKQTITVESDPDISKIEVTRASADDATYGTTDDIFHDMDGEEFGAKAMKDTQARKNKRAIRVRVFDMEGGVMNDTTMTADEPTIPLTSYSELRYQG
;
A
#
# COMPACT_ATOMS: atom_id res chain seq x y z
N MET A 1 50.32 22.18 -36.03
CA MET A 1 49.35 21.42 -35.22
C MET A 1 48.60 20.51 -36.16
N LYS A 2 48.37 19.25 -35.78
CA LYS A 2 47.46 18.37 -36.52
C LYS A 2 46.03 18.92 -36.36
N LEU A 3 45.11 18.49 -37.23
CA LEU A 3 43.69 18.72 -36.98
C LEU A 3 43.33 18.11 -35.61
N ASN A 4 42.47 18.78 -34.85
CA ASN A 4 42.03 18.33 -33.54
C ASN A 4 41.03 17.18 -33.75
N ASP A 5 41.51 15.92 -33.73
CA ASP A 5 40.71 14.69 -33.98
C ASP A 5 40.38 14.38 -35.46
N PRO A 6 41.38 14.21 -36.35
CA PRO A 6 41.14 14.01 -37.79
C PRO A 6 40.31 12.77 -38.13
N ASP A 7 40.38 11.75 -37.26
CA ASP A 7 39.77 10.44 -37.45
C ASP A 7 38.63 10.19 -36.44
N PHE A 8 38.13 11.24 -35.76
CA PHE A 8 36.99 11.20 -34.83
C PHE A 8 37.13 10.32 -33.59
N PHE A 9 38.33 9.78 -33.30
CA PHE A 9 38.59 8.86 -32.19
C PHE A 9 38.06 9.37 -30.84
N ARG A 10 38.30 10.65 -30.49
CA ARG A 10 37.83 11.21 -29.20
C ARG A 10 36.31 11.33 -29.18
N THR A 11 35.72 11.78 -30.28
CA THR A 11 34.25 11.94 -30.36
C THR A 11 33.53 10.59 -30.31
N ASP A 12 34.08 9.55 -30.93
CA ASP A 12 33.52 8.20 -30.89
C ASP A 12 33.69 7.54 -29.51
N ALA A 13 34.79 7.80 -28.82
CA ALA A 13 34.97 7.46 -27.41
C ALA A 13 33.83 8.02 -26.53
N VAL A 14 33.47 9.29 -26.71
CA VAL A 14 32.38 9.93 -25.95
C VAL A 14 31.02 9.30 -26.29
N ARG A 15 30.75 9.02 -27.56
CA ARG A 15 29.52 8.33 -27.99
C ARG A 15 29.42 6.93 -27.39
N ALA A 16 30.53 6.19 -27.35
CA ALA A 16 30.62 4.88 -26.69
C ALA A 16 30.31 4.98 -25.19
N ALA A 17 30.84 6.01 -24.50
CA ALA A 17 30.53 6.26 -23.10
C ALA A 17 29.03 6.54 -22.86
N ILE A 18 28.42 7.40 -23.68
CA ILE A 18 26.98 7.73 -23.61
C ILE A 18 26.13 6.47 -23.78
N GLY A 19 26.46 5.65 -24.79
CA GLY A 19 25.83 4.35 -25.00
C GLY A 19 25.93 3.47 -23.77
N SER A 20 27.15 3.24 -23.27
CA SER A 20 27.40 2.36 -22.12
C SER A 20 26.74 2.83 -20.81
N LEU A 21 26.66 4.14 -20.57
CA LEU A 21 25.93 4.68 -19.43
C LEU A 21 24.43 4.43 -19.57
N GLY A 22 23.87 4.58 -20.78
CA GLY A 22 22.48 4.22 -21.05
C GLY A 22 22.21 2.74 -20.83
N ASP A 23 23.14 1.88 -21.23
CA ASP A 23 23.05 0.43 -21.06
C ASP A 23 23.06 0.03 -19.60
N ASN A 24 23.93 0.69 -18.84
CA ASN A 24 23.97 0.51 -17.40
C ASN A 24 22.60 0.82 -16.79
N THR A 25 21.99 1.95 -17.12
CA THR A 25 20.65 2.28 -16.60
C THR A 25 19.54 1.35 -17.12
N LEU A 26 19.54 1.00 -18.41
CA LEU A 26 18.50 0.14 -18.99
C LEU A 26 18.51 -1.28 -18.45
N TYR A 27 19.72 -1.83 -18.31
CA TYR A 27 19.91 -3.26 -18.14
C TYR A 27 20.54 -3.62 -16.81
N ARG A 28 21.50 -2.86 -16.29
CA ARG A 28 22.22 -3.28 -15.06
C ARG A 28 21.59 -2.72 -13.80
N CYS A 29 21.32 -1.43 -13.80
CA CYS A 29 20.82 -0.68 -12.66
C CYS A 29 19.54 0.08 -13.05
N PRO A 30 18.41 -0.61 -13.32
CA PRO A 30 17.14 0.03 -13.64
C PRO A 30 16.73 1.05 -12.57
N GLY A 31 16.30 2.23 -13.02
CA GLY A 31 15.91 3.33 -12.13
C GLY A 31 17.06 4.19 -11.59
N THR A 32 18.31 3.87 -11.96
CA THR A 32 19.43 4.82 -11.76
C THR A 32 19.48 5.84 -12.88
N PHE A 33 20.20 6.94 -12.69
CA PHE A 33 20.49 7.85 -13.79
C PHE A 33 21.92 8.35 -13.72
N HIS A 34 22.50 8.59 -14.89
CA HIS A 34 23.84 9.11 -15.05
C HIS A 34 23.79 10.57 -15.51
N ARG A 35 24.91 11.28 -15.28
CA ARG A 35 25.14 12.61 -15.84
C ARG A 35 26.46 12.61 -16.57
N ILE A 36 26.49 13.24 -17.73
CA ILE A 36 27.71 13.43 -18.50
C ILE A 36 27.86 14.89 -18.92
N ALA A 37 29.09 15.36 -18.87
CA ALA A 37 29.53 16.63 -19.43
C ALA A 37 30.69 16.35 -20.39
N LEU A 38 30.79 17.17 -21.43
CA LEU A 38 31.85 17.12 -22.43
C LEU A 38 32.52 18.48 -22.54
N VAL A 39 33.82 18.51 -22.28
CA VAL A 39 34.63 19.73 -22.27
C VAL A 39 35.77 19.57 -23.29
N GLY A 40 35.77 20.42 -24.32
CA GLY A 40 36.96 20.66 -25.12
C GLY A 40 37.90 21.60 -24.37
N PHE A 41 39.21 21.36 -24.46
CA PHE A 41 40.21 22.21 -23.80
C PHE A 41 41.42 22.45 -24.69
N GLY A 42 42.07 23.58 -24.47
CA GLY A 42 43.29 24.00 -25.11
C GLY A 42 43.80 25.33 -24.54
N ASP A 43 44.64 26.04 -25.29
CA ASP A 43 45.04 27.41 -25.01
C ASP A 43 45.08 28.17 -26.34
N GLN A 44 44.26 29.22 -26.44
CA GLN A 44 44.16 30.04 -27.65
C GLN A 44 44.90 31.37 -27.46
N SER A 45 45.85 31.65 -28.36
CA SER A 45 46.58 32.92 -28.35
C SER A 45 45.63 34.12 -28.47
N GLY A 46 45.72 35.07 -27.54
CA GLY A 46 44.96 36.33 -27.61
C GLY A 46 43.76 36.43 -26.65
N GLY A 47 43.67 35.56 -25.64
CA GLY A 47 42.68 35.66 -24.56
C GLY A 47 41.28 35.19 -24.94
N ALA A 48 41.17 34.28 -25.90
CA ALA A 48 39.94 33.52 -26.13
C ALA A 48 39.80 32.42 -25.05
N GLU A 49 38.63 31.78 -24.95
CA GLU A 49 38.37 30.81 -23.90
C GLU A 49 39.19 29.52 -24.12
N ASP A 50 39.94 29.12 -23.10
CA ASP A 50 40.79 27.92 -23.09
C ASP A 50 39.99 26.62 -22.98
N THR A 51 38.70 26.71 -22.65
CA THR A 51 37.79 25.55 -22.61
C THR A 51 36.45 25.88 -23.24
N ILE A 52 35.87 24.91 -23.95
CA ILE A 52 34.50 24.96 -24.47
C ILE A 52 33.72 23.80 -23.85
N VAL A 53 32.57 24.11 -23.25
CA VAL A 53 31.65 23.09 -22.74
C VAL A 53 30.65 22.75 -23.85
N TYR A 54 30.86 21.60 -24.51
CA TYR A 54 29.98 21.11 -25.57
C TYR A 54 28.68 20.53 -24.99
N ILE A 55 28.81 19.78 -23.89
CA ILE A 55 27.69 19.23 -23.13
C ILE A 55 27.89 19.66 -21.67
N ASP A 56 27.01 20.51 -21.16
CA ASP A 56 27.12 21.03 -19.78
C ASP A 56 26.60 20.02 -18.75
N SER A 57 25.44 19.42 -19.02
CA SER A 57 24.84 18.41 -18.14
C SER A 57 23.76 17.62 -18.87
N ALA A 58 24.14 16.59 -19.60
CA ALA A 58 23.18 15.63 -20.15
C ALA A 58 22.82 14.58 -19.09
N THR A 59 21.53 14.39 -18.84
CA THR A 59 21.02 13.32 -17.99
C THR A 59 20.73 12.09 -18.85
N ILE A 60 21.26 10.94 -18.43
CA ILE A 60 21.04 9.64 -19.06
C ILE A 60 20.21 8.80 -18.09
N GLU A 61 18.89 8.77 -18.29
CA GLU A 61 17.92 8.01 -17.48
C GLU A 61 16.96 7.21 -18.37
N PRO A 62 17.48 6.30 -19.21
CA PRO A 62 16.60 5.51 -20.06
C PRO A 62 15.75 4.54 -19.25
N LYS A 63 14.51 4.33 -19.69
CA LYS A 63 13.62 3.32 -19.11
C LYS A 63 13.32 2.25 -20.15
N LEU A 64 13.25 1.00 -19.71
CA LEU A 64 13.05 -0.13 -20.61
C LEU A 64 11.69 -0.04 -21.33
N ASP A 65 10.65 0.40 -20.63
CA ASP A 65 9.30 0.62 -21.17
C ASP A 65 9.21 1.85 -22.09
N ALA A 66 10.18 2.76 -22.01
CA ALA A 66 10.32 3.95 -22.86
C ALA A 66 11.55 3.89 -23.77
N PHE A 67 11.93 2.69 -24.21
CA PHE A 67 13.15 2.50 -25.01
C PHE A 67 13.21 3.35 -26.29
N PRO A 68 12.13 3.57 -27.07
CA PRO A 68 12.15 4.48 -28.21
C PRO A 68 12.52 5.93 -27.83
N GLU A 69 12.08 6.41 -26.66
CA GLU A 69 12.41 7.76 -26.17
C GLU A 69 13.89 7.87 -25.79
N TRP A 70 14.46 6.76 -25.27
CA TRP A 70 15.89 6.68 -25.03
C TRP A 70 16.69 6.82 -26.33
N LEU A 71 16.29 6.15 -27.42
CA LEU A 71 16.98 6.26 -28.70
C LEU A 71 17.01 7.71 -29.21
N GLU A 72 15.88 8.43 -29.11
CA GLU A 72 15.79 9.85 -29.46
C GLU A 72 16.68 10.72 -28.55
N THR A 73 16.64 10.48 -27.23
CA THR A 73 17.46 11.21 -26.25
C THR A 73 18.95 10.99 -26.49
N ARG A 74 19.35 9.73 -26.74
CA ARG A 74 20.72 9.35 -27.06
C ARG A 74 21.20 10.02 -28.34
N GLU A 75 20.40 9.99 -29.40
CA GLU A 75 20.72 10.65 -30.66
C GLU A 75 20.89 12.16 -30.47
N LYS A 76 20.02 12.79 -29.68
CA LYS A 76 20.14 14.20 -29.31
C LYS A 76 21.46 14.50 -28.60
N ILE A 77 21.83 13.72 -27.57
CA ILE A 77 23.11 13.90 -26.86
C ILE A 77 24.29 13.67 -27.81
N ASN A 78 24.22 12.66 -28.68
CA ASN A 78 25.27 12.37 -29.67
C ASN A 78 25.41 13.47 -30.73
N ASN A 79 24.33 14.18 -31.06
CA ASN A 79 24.36 15.34 -31.95
C ASN A 79 24.98 16.59 -31.29
N ASP A 80 24.99 16.66 -29.95
CA ASP A 80 25.67 17.71 -29.20
C ASP A 80 27.19 17.43 -29.05
N VAL A 81 27.64 16.20 -29.35
CA VAL A 81 29.07 15.87 -29.47
C VAL A 81 29.63 16.57 -30.73
N PRO A 82 30.72 17.35 -30.63
CA PRO A 82 31.22 18.15 -31.74
C PRO A 82 31.57 17.26 -32.95
N THR A 83 31.16 17.70 -34.13
CA THR A 83 31.45 17.02 -35.42
C THR A 83 32.61 17.68 -36.18
N VAL A 84 33.16 18.78 -35.65
CA VAL A 84 34.16 19.63 -36.32
C VAL A 84 35.42 19.71 -35.46
N ASN A 85 36.57 19.65 -36.13
CA ASN A 85 37.91 19.77 -35.55
C ASN A 85 38.20 21.24 -35.14
N GLU A 86 37.40 21.80 -34.24
CA GLU A 86 37.64 23.11 -33.67
C GLU A 86 39.01 23.09 -32.97
N SER A 87 39.92 23.93 -33.45
CA SER A 87 41.25 24.03 -32.85
C SER A 87 41.19 24.98 -31.66
N LEU A 88 41.37 24.43 -30.46
CA LEU A 88 41.56 25.20 -29.23
C LEU A 88 43.03 25.60 -29.01
N GLY A 89 43.83 25.60 -30.06
CA GLY A 89 45.24 26.00 -30.00
C GLY A 89 46.13 24.93 -29.34
N ALA A 90 46.86 25.33 -28.30
CA ALA A 90 47.80 24.46 -27.57
C ALA A 90 47.09 23.67 -26.45
N THR A 91 47.78 22.84 -25.68
CA THR A 91 47.15 21.93 -24.68
C THR A 91 47.30 22.47 -23.26
N ASP A 92 46.22 22.90 -22.62
CA ASP A 92 46.17 23.32 -21.21
C ASP A 92 45.28 22.39 -20.37
N PHE A 93 45.90 21.42 -19.71
CA PHE A 93 45.21 20.48 -18.83
C PHE A 93 44.64 21.15 -17.56
N LEU A 94 45.32 22.15 -17.01
CA LEU A 94 44.92 22.82 -15.77
C LEU A 94 43.59 23.55 -15.95
N SER A 95 43.42 24.26 -17.07
CA SER A 95 42.15 24.89 -17.44
C SER A 95 41.02 23.88 -17.58
N ALA A 96 41.27 22.70 -18.15
CA ALA A 96 40.28 21.61 -18.22
C ALA A 96 39.80 21.16 -16.82
N PHE A 97 40.71 21.00 -15.86
CA PHE A 97 40.35 20.62 -14.49
C PHE A 97 39.66 21.75 -13.71
N HIS A 98 39.95 23.02 -13.99
CA HIS A 98 39.19 24.13 -13.43
C HIS A 98 37.73 24.10 -13.92
N THR A 99 37.51 23.89 -15.21
CA THR A 99 36.16 23.77 -15.78
C THR A 99 35.44 22.52 -15.24
N ALA A 100 36.11 21.38 -15.14
CA ALA A 100 35.55 20.17 -14.54
C ALA A 100 35.16 20.37 -13.05
N GLN A 101 36.01 21.04 -12.25
CA GLN A 101 35.67 21.40 -10.86
C GLN A 101 34.40 22.25 -10.80
N SER A 102 34.27 23.25 -11.68
CA SER A 102 33.10 24.13 -11.73
C SER A 102 31.82 23.34 -11.99
N ILE A 103 31.82 22.45 -12.99
CA ILE A 103 30.69 21.58 -13.33
C ILE A 103 30.34 20.65 -12.16
N LEU A 104 31.33 19.96 -11.59
CA LEU A 104 31.12 19.02 -10.48
C LEU A 104 30.65 19.70 -9.19
N THR A 105 31.07 20.95 -8.97
CA THR A 105 30.58 21.79 -7.87
C THR A 105 29.13 22.19 -8.11
N ASN A 106 28.78 22.62 -9.33
CA ASN A 106 27.40 22.94 -9.70
C ASN A 106 26.49 21.72 -9.49
N TRP A 107 26.87 20.53 -9.99
CA TRP A 107 26.11 19.30 -9.79
C TRP A 107 25.94 18.92 -8.32
N GLN A 108 26.96 19.16 -7.48
CA GLN A 108 26.84 18.93 -6.03
C GLN A 108 25.78 19.85 -5.40
N THR A 109 25.66 21.10 -5.86
CA THR A 109 24.69 22.06 -5.31
C THR A 109 23.24 21.83 -5.75
N GLN A 110 23.01 21.05 -6.81
CA GLN A 110 21.67 20.81 -7.36
C GLN A 110 20.79 19.85 -6.53
N ASN A 111 21.32 19.25 -5.44
CA ASN A 111 20.54 18.62 -4.36
C ASN A 111 19.45 17.61 -4.77
N ASP A 112 19.69 16.81 -5.81
CA ASP A 112 18.84 15.67 -6.15
C ASP A 112 19.15 14.51 -5.18
N ASN A 113 18.50 14.62 -4.02
CA ASN A 113 18.56 13.82 -2.80
C ASN A 113 19.08 12.36 -2.91
N SER A 114 20.00 12.05 -1.99
CA SER A 114 19.99 10.87 -1.07
C SER A 114 21.06 9.77 -1.17
N SER A 115 21.99 9.77 -2.13
CA SER A 115 23.14 8.84 -2.11
C SER A 115 24.42 9.48 -2.62
N GLY A 116 25.56 9.12 -2.01
CA GLY A 116 26.88 9.53 -2.51
C GLY A 116 27.03 9.04 -3.95
N ARG A 117 27.20 9.98 -4.90
CA ARG A 117 27.40 9.65 -6.31
C ARG A 117 28.86 9.36 -6.55
N LEU A 118 29.15 8.29 -7.30
CA LEU A 118 30.46 8.11 -7.91
C LEU A 118 30.64 9.19 -8.98
N ARG A 119 31.84 9.78 -9.03
CA ARG A 119 32.18 10.87 -9.94
C ARG A 119 33.50 10.55 -10.60
N GLY A 120 33.60 10.82 -11.90
CA GLY A 120 34.77 10.55 -12.70
C GLY A 120 35.10 11.70 -13.63
N VAL A 121 36.40 11.91 -13.88
CA VAL A 121 36.92 12.74 -14.96
C VAL A 121 37.78 11.85 -15.84
N VAL A 122 37.43 11.78 -17.12
CA VAL A 122 38.20 11.04 -18.13
C VAL A 122 38.82 12.05 -19.07
N LEU A 123 40.15 12.12 -19.05
CA LEU A 123 40.92 13.02 -19.88
C LEU A 123 41.45 12.25 -21.10
N ILE A 124 41.19 12.76 -22.31
CA ILE A 124 41.64 12.13 -23.56
C ILE A 124 42.52 13.12 -24.33
N ALA A 125 43.80 12.78 -24.57
CA ALA A 125 44.76 13.70 -25.17
C ALA A 125 45.82 12.98 -26.02
N ASP A 126 46.43 13.71 -26.96
CA ASP A 126 47.50 13.25 -27.87
C ASP A 126 48.77 14.12 -27.81
N GLY A 127 48.84 15.02 -26.83
CA GLY A 127 49.91 16.00 -26.69
C GLY A 127 50.27 16.28 -25.23
N GLY A 128 51.49 16.79 -25.03
CA GLY A 128 51.97 17.27 -23.74
C GLY A 128 51.49 18.71 -23.44
N PRO A 129 51.66 19.19 -22.20
CA PRO A 129 51.22 20.53 -21.83
C PRO A 129 51.97 21.61 -22.64
N CYS A 130 51.22 22.58 -23.16
CA CYS A 130 51.75 23.71 -23.91
C CYS A 130 50.81 24.90 -23.72
N VAL A 131 51.27 25.90 -22.94
CA VAL A 131 50.52 27.11 -22.63
C VAL A 131 51.31 28.32 -23.19
N TYR A 132 50.71 29.06 -24.11
CA TYR A 132 51.26 30.24 -24.77
C TYR A 132 51.72 31.30 -23.77
N ASP A 133 50.89 31.58 -22.76
CA ASP A 133 51.19 32.57 -21.73
C ASP A 133 52.38 32.17 -20.84
N LEU A 134 52.70 30.87 -20.79
CA LEU A 134 53.89 30.35 -20.12
C LEU A 134 55.09 30.22 -21.06
N GLY A 135 55.00 30.73 -22.29
CA GLY A 135 56.10 30.74 -23.27
C GLY A 135 56.17 29.50 -24.16
N CYS A 136 55.10 28.70 -24.25
CA CYS A 136 55.05 27.62 -25.22
C CYS A 136 54.79 28.18 -26.62
N LEU A 137 55.78 28.13 -27.50
CA LEU A 137 55.60 28.43 -28.92
C LEU A 137 55.81 27.13 -29.72
N VAL A 138 54.89 26.82 -30.64
CA VAL A 138 54.98 25.63 -31.48
C VAL A 138 56.31 25.67 -32.27
N GLY A 139 57.23 24.76 -31.93
CA GLY A 139 58.57 24.64 -32.53
C GLY A 139 59.72 25.36 -31.80
N ASN A 140 59.42 26.14 -30.74
CA ASN A 140 60.43 26.75 -29.85
C ASN A 140 59.84 26.90 -28.44
N ASN A 141 59.82 25.81 -27.67
CA ASN A 141 59.18 25.79 -26.37
C ASN A 141 60.10 26.41 -25.30
N THR A 142 59.70 27.57 -24.76
CA THR A 142 60.36 28.18 -23.59
C THR A 142 59.57 27.98 -22.29
N MET A 143 58.45 27.24 -22.36
CA MET A 143 57.64 26.89 -21.20
C MET A 143 58.41 25.99 -20.26
N ASN A 144 58.44 26.38 -18.99
CA ASN A 144 58.92 25.52 -17.92
C ASN A 144 57.83 24.47 -17.60
N VAL A 145 57.86 23.36 -18.34
CA VAL A 145 56.89 22.25 -18.18
C VAL A 145 56.87 21.73 -16.75
N ASN A 146 58.01 21.68 -16.04
CA ASN A 146 58.04 21.22 -14.65
C ASN A 146 57.29 22.15 -13.70
N ALA A 147 57.42 23.47 -13.88
CA ALA A 147 56.69 24.43 -13.07
C ALA A 147 55.18 24.22 -13.23
N TYR A 148 54.72 24.06 -14.48
CA TYR A 148 53.33 23.78 -14.78
C TYR A 148 52.83 22.45 -14.19
N LEU A 149 53.60 21.37 -14.33
CA LEU A 149 53.23 20.08 -13.72
C LEU A 149 53.21 20.13 -12.19
N ASN A 150 54.10 20.91 -11.56
CA ASN A 150 54.07 21.12 -10.11
C ASN A 150 52.82 21.88 -9.67
N ASP A 151 52.39 22.89 -10.44
CA ASP A 151 51.16 23.63 -10.17
C ASP A 151 49.94 22.72 -10.31
N MET A 152 49.92 21.87 -11.34
CA MET A 152 48.89 20.84 -11.49
C MET A 152 48.91 19.81 -10.35
N GLU A 153 50.07 19.30 -9.95
CA GLU A 153 50.22 18.33 -8.86
C GLU A 153 49.72 18.92 -7.53
N ALA A 154 49.99 20.21 -7.29
CA ALA A 154 49.47 20.92 -6.13
C ALA A 154 47.95 21.14 -6.20
N TYR A 155 47.40 21.41 -7.39
CA TYR A 155 45.98 21.62 -7.58
C TYR A 155 45.16 20.32 -7.46
N LEU A 156 45.68 19.22 -8.00
CA LEU A 156 45.11 17.88 -7.99
C LEU A 156 45.63 16.99 -6.86
N ASP A 157 46.22 17.57 -5.80
CA ASP A 157 46.77 16.79 -4.68
C ASP A 157 45.67 15.90 -4.08
N PRO A 158 45.78 14.55 -4.12
CA PRO A 158 44.78 13.65 -3.54
C PRO A 158 44.66 13.79 -2.02
N ASN A 159 45.62 14.43 -1.36
CA ASN A 159 45.56 14.78 0.07
C ASN A 159 45.12 16.23 0.31
N GLY A 160 44.80 16.96 -0.76
CA GLY A 160 44.37 18.35 -0.72
C GLY A 160 42.99 18.53 -0.08
N VAL A 161 42.68 19.77 0.29
CA VAL A 161 41.36 20.15 0.84
C VAL A 161 40.37 20.59 -0.25
N ASN A 162 40.88 20.85 -1.45
CA ASN A 162 40.12 21.38 -2.57
C ASN A 162 39.14 20.32 -3.08
N TYR A 163 37.84 20.56 -2.92
CA TYR A 163 36.83 19.75 -3.60
C TYR A 163 36.94 20.00 -5.11
N PRO A 164 36.88 18.96 -5.98
CA PRO A 164 36.58 17.57 -5.64
C PRO A 164 37.79 16.61 -5.54
N TRP A 165 39.02 17.12 -5.54
CA TRP A 165 40.26 16.34 -5.66
C TRP A 165 40.73 15.77 -4.30
N ARG A 166 39.96 14.87 -3.68
CA ARG A 166 40.21 14.40 -2.28
C ARG A 166 40.70 12.94 -2.15
N GLY A 167 41.16 12.33 -3.24
CA GLY A 167 41.77 11.00 -3.30
C GLY A 167 40.86 9.81 -2.98
N VAL A 168 41.34 8.58 -3.25
CA VAL A 168 40.57 7.29 -3.16
C VAL A 168 39.92 7.03 -1.80
N GLY A 169 40.46 7.58 -0.72
CA GLY A 169 39.94 7.38 0.64
C GLY A 169 38.72 8.23 0.98
N ASN A 170 38.28 9.13 0.10
CA ASN A 170 37.19 10.06 0.37
C ASN A 170 35.98 9.75 -0.52
N VAL A 171 34.82 9.50 0.11
CA VAL A 171 33.55 9.23 -0.57
C VAL A 171 33.05 10.38 -1.45
N GLU A 172 33.56 11.60 -1.24
CA GLU A 172 33.29 12.76 -2.10
C GLU A 172 34.32 12.97 -3.21
N SER A 173 35.37 12.14 -3.26
CA SER A 173 36.42 12.27 -4.27
C SER A 173 35.91 11.96 -5.67
N VAL A 174 36.60 12.52 -6.64
CA VAL A 174 36.43 12.24 -8.06
C VAL A 174 37.55 11.32 -8.50
N HIS A 175 37.20 10.28 -9.24
CA HIS A 175 38.17 9.43 -9.90
C HIS A 175 38.71 10.12 -11.15
N ILE A 176 40.01 9.96 -11.44
CA ILE A 176 40.65 10.57 -12.60
C ILE A 176 41.28 9.49 -13.46
N TRP A 177 40.89 9.43 -14.73
CA TRP A 177 41.51 8.61 -15.75
C TRP A 177 42.14 9.49 -16.82
N PHE A 178 43.22 8.99 -17.41
CA PHE A 178 43.87 9.63 -18.54
C PHE A 178 44.11 8.61 -19.64
N VAL A 179 43.61 8.90 -20.84
CA VAL A 179 43.80 8.11 -22.06
C VAL A 179 44.68 8.93 -23.01
N GLY A 180 45.94 8.51 -23.15
CA GLY A 180 46.95 9.16 -23.97
C GLY A 180 47.17 8.45 -25.30
N PHE A 181 47.09 9.17 -26.43
CA PHE A 181 47.50 8.63 -27.73
C PHE A 181 49.00 8.82 -27.91
N ASN A 182 49.75 7.76 -28.13
CA ASN A 182 51.19 7.85 -28.42
C ASN A 182 51.43 7.72 -29.92
N ASP A 183 51.57 8.85 -30.60
CA ASP A 183 51.86 8.87 -32.03
C ASP A 183 53.36 8.69 -32.32
N THR A 184 53.75 7.45 -32.58
CA THR A 184 55.12 7.07 -32.95
C THR A 184 55.38 7.13 -34.46
N THR A 185 54.38 7.46 -35.28
CA THR A 185 54.41 7.25 -36.75
C THR A 185 54.96 8.42 -37.55
N VAL A 186 54.99 9.63 -36.99
CA VAL A 186 55.62 10.79 -37.65
C VAL A 186 57.13 10.63 -37.62
N SER A 187 57.82 10.73 -38.76
CA SER A 187 59.28 10.63 -38.84
C SER A 187 59.95 11.74 -38.00
N GLY A 188 60.49 11.35 -36.83
CA GLY A 188 60.92 12.27 -35.76
C GLY A 188 60.08 12.18 -34.47
N GLY A 189 59.18 11.20 -34.38
CA GLY A 189 58.15 10.97 -33.36
C GLY A 189 58.53 11.45 -31.97
N TYR A 190 58.02 12.62 -31.62
CA TYR A 190 58.11 13.15 -30.27
C TYR A 190 57.12 12.36 -29.42
N ASN A 191 57.59 11.29 -28.77
CA ASN A 191 56.84 10.61 -27.73
C ASN A 191 56.71 11.59 -26.56
N TYR A 192 55.63 12.38 -26.52
CA TYR A 192 55.39 13.40 -25.49
C TYR A 192 55.10 12.79 -24.12
N LEU A 193 54.87 11.48 -24.04
CA LEU A 193 54.70 10.74 -22.79
C LEU A 193 56.05 10.28 -22.18
N ASN A 194 57.08 10.09 -23.01
CA ASN A 194 58.44 9.66 -22.61
C ASN A 194 59.58 10.68 -22.79
N PRO A 195 59.40 11.99 -23.05
CA PRO A 195 60.55 12.87 -23.02
C PRO A 195 61.03 12.92 -21.56
N GLU A 196 62.33 12.70 -21.34
CA GLU A 196 62.94 13.15 -20.09
C GLU A 196 62.75 14.67 -20.05
N ILE A 197 61.81 15.14 -19.24
CA ILE A 197 61.67 16.56 -18.96
C ILE A 197 62.94 16.95 -18.19
N GLU A 198 63.48 18.16 -18.40
CA GLU A 198 64.64 18.67 -17.65
C GLU A 198 64.44 18.34 -16.15
N SER A 199 65.35 17.60 -15.50
CA SER A 199 65.22 16.99 -14.13
C SER A 199 64.76 15.52 -14.01
N GLY A 200 64.59 14.78 -15.12
CA GLY A 200 64.39 13.31 -15.08
C GLY A 200 62.98 12.85 -14.72
N ARG A 201 62.00 13.75 -14.58
CA ARG A 201 60.58 13.40 -14.44
C ARG A 201 59.97 13.11 -15.81
N ARG A 202 59.22 12.01 -15.95
CA ARG A 202 58.45 11.70 -17.17
C ARG A 202 56.99 12.11 -16.99
N LEU A 203 56.37 12.60 -18.06
CA LEU A 203 54.94 12.98 -18.05
C LEU A 203 54.04 11.77 -17.71
N ARG A 204 54.43 10.58 -18.17
CA ARG A 204 53.83 9.30 -17.76
C ARG A 204 53.79 9.15 -16.24
N ASP A 205 54.92 9.34 -15.54
CA ASP A 205 55.00 9.15 -14.09
C ASP A 205 54.13 10.16 -13.33
N PHE A 206 54.01 11.38 -13.86
CA PHE A 206 53.09 12.38 -13.32
C PHE A 206 51.64 11.89 -13.41
N TRP A 207 51.17 11.51 -14.60
CA TRP A 207 49.79 11.07 -14.78
C TRP A 207 49.48 9.80 -14.01
N THR A 208 50.36 8.80 -14.02
CA THR A 208 50.19 7.58 -13.21
C THR A 208 49.97 7.93 -11.74
N ARG A 209 50.80 8.80 -11.16
CA ARG A 209 50.65 9.23 -9.76
C ARG A 209 49.32 9.95 -9.52
N ILE A 210 48.91 10.87 -10.40
CA ILE A 210 47.64 11.60 -10.27
C ILE A 210 46.46 10.64 -10.39
N THR A 211 46.40 9.81 -11.43
CA THR A 211 45.27 8.91 -11.66
C THR A 211 45.14 7.87 -10.54
N GLU A 212 46.25 7.26 -10.11
CA GLU A 212 46.22 6.27 -9.01
C GLU A 212 45.85 6.91 -7.67
N GLY A 213 46.33 8.13 -7.40
CA GLY A 213 45.97 8.90 -6.20
C GLY A 213 44.48 9.22 -6.09
N HIS A 214 43.78 9.28 -7.23
CA HIS A 214 42.34 9.49 -7.33
C HIS A 214 41.55 8.21 -7.68
N GLY A 215 42.21 7.06 -7.82
CA GLY A 215 41.52 5.76 -7.98
C GLY A 215 41.04 5.49 -9.39
N GLY A 216 41.65 6.15 -10.37
CA GLY A 216 41.57 5.77 -11.77
C GLY A 216 42.90 5.22 -12.27
N SER A 217 43.11 5.27 -13.59
CA SER A 217 44.30 4.73 -14.25
C SER A 217 44.79 5.59 -15.41
N PHE A 218 46.08 5.45 -15.70
CA PHE A 218 46.73 6.06 -16.86
C PHE A 218 46.86 4.99 -17.96
N ILE A 219 46.12 5.18 -19.05
CA ILE A 219 46.03 4.27 -20.19
C ILE A 219 46.75 4.91 -21.38
N VAL A 220 47.70 4.18 -21.98
CA VAL A 220 48.41 4.64 -23.18
C VAL A 220 48.00 3.76 -24.35
N LEU A 221 47.54 4.40 -25.43
CA LEU A 221 47.25 3.76 -26.69
C LEU A 221 48.45 3.96 -27.62
N ASP A 222 49.27 2.92 -27.76
CA ASP A 222 50.48 2.92 -28.58
C ASP A 222 50.15 2.58 -30.06
N SER A 223 50.83 3.25 -31.00
CA SER A 223 51.05 2.89 -32.42
C SER A 223 49.87 2.85 -33.43
N SER A 224 49.99 3.64 -34.52
CA SER A 224 49.14 3.70 -35.74
C SER A 224 47.66 4.06 -35.53
N SER A 225 47.09 4.85 -36.46
CA SER A 225 45.67 5.28 -36.46
C SER A 225 44.73 4.10 -36.21
N ASP A 226 45.03 2.97 -36.84
CA ASP A 226 44.17 1.79 -36.87
C ASP A 226 44.09 1.11 -35.50
N GLN A 227 45.14 1.18 -34.66
CA GLN A 227 45.03 0.67 -33.29
C GLN A 227 44.32 1.67 -32.38
N ILE A 228 44.52 2.97 -32.56
CA ILE A 228 43.85 3.98 -31.72
C ILE A 228 42.33 3.88 -31.89
N GLU A 229 41.85 3.72 -33.13
CA GLU A 229 40.43 3.49 -33.45
C GLU A 229 39.86 2.31 -32.65
N ASN A 230 40.62 1.20 -32.63
CA ASN A 230 40.16 -0.05 -32.08
C ASN A 230 40.25 -0.11 -30.54
N TYR A 231 41.22 0.55 -29.94
CA TYR A 231 41.45 0.48 -28.49
C TYR A 231 40.81 1.61 -27.68
N ILE A 232 40.53 2.77 -28.27
CA ILE A 232 39.99 3.89 -27.50
C ILE A 232 38.58 3.60 -26.97
N GLY A 233 37.72 3.00 -27.80
CA GLY A 233 36.39 2.56 -27.39
C GLY A 233 36.49 1.61 -26.21
N GLY A 234 37.35 0.58 -26.30
CA GLY A 234 37.53 -0.38 -25.21
C GLY A 234 38.09 0.24 -23.93
N ALA A 235 39.04 1.17 -24.02
CA ALA A 235 39.57 1.88 -22.86
C ALA A 235 38.47 2.68 -22.13
N ILE A 236 37.65 3.42 -22.88
CA ILE A 236 36.56 4.22 -22.29
C ILE A 236 35.48 3.32 -21.68
N LEU A 237 35.14 2.23 -22.35
CA LEU A 237 34.16 1.29 -21.85
C LEU A 237 34.64 0.60 -20.56
N SER A 238 35.91 0.20 -20.49
CA SER A 238 36.53 -0.30 -19.26
C SER A 238 36.47 0.72 -18.12
N ILE A 239 36.67 2.00 -18.42
CA ILE A 239 36.54 3.09 -17.44
C ILE A 239 35.08 3.21 -16.96
N VAL A 240 34.11 3.26 -17.88
CA VAL A 240 32.68 3.36 -17.53
C VAL A 240 32.23 2.13 -16.73
N ASP A 241 32.69 0.93 -17.10
CA ASP A 241 32.40 -0.30 -16.37
C ASP A 241 32.98 -0.26 -14.95
N THR A 242 34.20 0.27 -14.78
CA THR A 242 34.81 0.51 -13.46
C THR A 242 34.01 1.52 -12.63
N ILE A 243 33.58 2.64 -13.23
CA ILE A 243 32.79 3.68 -12.55
C ILE A 243 31.44 3.15 -12.11
N THR A 244 30.83 2.29 -12.92
CA THR A 244 29.47 1.80 -12.68
C THR A 244 29.42 0.50 -11.87
N ASP A 245 30.57 0.04 -11.36
CA ASP A 245 30.76 -1.25 -10.66
C ASP A 245 30.10 -2.42 -11.41
N SER A 246 30.32 -2.41 -12.72
CA SER A 246 29.62 -3.27 -13.64
C SER A 246 30.32 -4.65 -13.60
N ILE A 247 29.77 -5.60 -12.82
CA ILE A 247 30.25 -7.00 -12.84
C ILE A 247 29.90 -7.59 -14.20
N VAL A 248 30.85 -7.50 -15.12
CA VAL A 248 30.82 -8.21 -16.39
C VAL A 248 31.35 -9.61 -16.15
N ILE A 249 30.57 -10.63 -16.50
CA ILE A 249 31.13 -11.97 -16.69
C ILE A 249 31.82 -11.91 -18.06
N ASP A 250 33.14 -11.72 -18.04
CA ASP A 250 33.96 -11.89 -19.24
C ASP A 250 33.91 -13.38 -19.61
N THR A 251 33.33 -13.71 -20.76
CA THR A 251 33.38 -15.08 -21.26
C THR A 251 34.77 -15.39 -21.82
N ILE A 252 35.30 -16.55 -21.46
CA ILE A 252 36.55 -17.05 -22.05
C ILE A 252 36.26 -17.41 -23.50
N CYS A 253 37.01 -16.81 -24.41
CA CYS A 253 36.82 -17.00 -25.84
C CYS A 253 37.08 -18.46 -26.26
N GLU A 254 36.51 -18.90 -27.40
CA GLU A 254 36.41 -20.30 -27.89
C GLU A 254 35.50 -21.24 -27.10
N GLU A 255 35.20 -20.97 -25.83
CA GLU A 255 34.25 -21.79 -25.08
C GLU A 255 32.82 -21.29 -25.30
N PRO A 256 31.89 -22.19 -25.62
CA PRO A 256 30.49 -21.83 -25.60
C PRO A 256 30.09 -21.36 -24.21
N PHE A 257 29.30 -20.30 -24.13
CA PHE A 257 28.74 -19.87 -22.85
C PHE A 257 27.35 -20.46 -22.67
N PHE A 258 27.02 -20.79 -21.42
CA PHE A 258 25.75 -21.39 -21.08
C PHE A 258 24.82 -20.35 -20.49
N ILE A 259 23.65 -20.19 -21.12
CA ILE A 259 22.54 -19.44 -20.54
C ILE A 259 21.68 -20.42 -19.72
N PRO A 260 21.57 -20.25 -18.39
CA PRO A 260 20.66 -21.00 -17.54
C PRO A 260 19.19 -20.86 -17.94
N PRO A 261 18.34 -21.83 -17.56
CA PRO A 261 16.91 -21.74 -17.82
C PRO A 261 16.24 -20.64 -17.01
N TYR A 262 15.09 -20.21 -17.52
CA TYR A 262 14.16 -19.26 -16.90
C TYR A 262 14.65 -17.83 -16.76
N TYR A 263 15.77 -17.45 -17.38
CA TYR A 263 16.08 -16.03 -17.50
C TYR A 263 15.06 -15.36 -18.41
N ASP A 264 14.47 -14.28 -17.91
CA ASP A 264 13.49 -13.51 -18.66
C ASP A 264 14.17 -12.67 -19.75
N GLN A 265 15.41 -12.30 -19.51
CA GLN A 265 16.21 -11.54 -20.45
C GLN A 265 17.69 -11.89 -20.29
N ALA A 266 18.41 -11.78 -21.39
CA ALA A 266 19.86 -11.80 -21.45
C ALA A 266 20.31 -10.60 -22.27
N VAL A 267 21.27 -9.83 -21.75
CA VAL A 267 21.93 -8.79 -22.54
C VAL A 267 23.33 -9.27 -22.85
N MET A 268 23.58 -9.51 -24.13
CA MET A 268 24.90 -9.74 -24.66
C MET A 268 25.46 -8.41 -25.12
N ARG A 269 26.66 -8.10 -24.69
CA ARG A 269 27.41 -6.96 -25.19
C ARG A 269 28.76 -7.45 -25.68
N ILE A 270 29.02 -7.18 -26.94
CA ILE A 270 30.20 -7.62 -27.66
C ILE A 270 30.95 -6.37 -28.08
N LEU A 271 32.09 -6.17 -27.44
CA LEU A 271 33.00 -5.09 -27.74
C LEU A 271 34.04 -5.57 -28.74
N LYS A 272 34.07 -4.96 -29.93
CA LYS A 272 35.06 -5.17 -30.98
C LYS A 272 36.32 -4.38 -30.64
N ILE A 273 37.36 -5.08 -30.20
CA ILE A 273 38.67 -4.54 -29.77
C ILE A 273 39.67 -4.51 -30.94
N GLY A 274 39.37 -5.18 -32.07
CA GLY A 274 40.06 -5.06 -33.35
C GLY A 274 41.59 -5.10 -33.26
N SER A 275 42.21 -6.27 -33.20
CA SER A 275 43.68 -6.38 -33.22
C SER A 275 44.27 -6.67 -34.60
N ASN A 276 43.44 -6.86 -35.63
CA ASN A 276 43.89 -6.89 -37.02
C ASN A 276 43.73 -5.51 -37.67
N PRO A 277 44.80 -4.70 -37.82
CA PRO A 277 44.71 -3.38 -38.44
C PRO A 277 44.28 -3.42 -39.92
N SER A 278 44.17 -4.60 -40.53
CA SER A 278 43.75 -4.75 -41.94
C SER A 278 42.23 -4.85 -42.13
N VAL A 279 41.45 -5.00 -41.06
CA VAL A 279 39.97 -5.15 -41.13
C VAL A 279 39.34 -4.02 -40.31
N PRO A 280 38.65 -3.06 -40.97
CA PRO A 280 37.88 -2.04 -40.27
C PRO A 280 36.86 -2.68 -39.31
N LEU A 281 36.64 -2.10 -38.13
CA LEU A 281 35.65 -2.62 -37.16
C LEU A 281 34.25 -2.76 -37.75
N SER A 282 33.91 -1.91 -38.72
CA SER A 282 32.65 -1.95 -39.46
C SER A 282 32.48 -3.21 -40.33
N GLU A 283 33.58 -3.89 -40.68
CA GLU A 283 33.58 -5.13 -41.46
C GLU A 283 33.57 -6.39 -40.58
N VAL A 284 33.71 -6.25 -39.26
CA VAL A 284 33.58 -7.36 -38.31
C VAL A 284 32.10 -7.69 -38.12
N GLU A 285 31.68 -8.83 -38.68
CA GLU A 285 30.31 -9.35 -38.58
C GLU A 285 30.25 -10.41 -37.47
N ILE A 286 29.22 -10.29 -36.63
CA ILE A 286 28.99 -11.15 -35.47
C ILE A 286 27.69 -11.93 -35.67
N ASP A 287 27.81 -13.24 -35.61
CA ASP A 287 26.69 -14.16 -35.62
C ASP A 287 26.54 -14.76 -34.23
N LEU A 288 25.35 -14.62 -33.66
CA LEU A 288 25.01 -15.27 -32.40
C LEU A 288 24.30 -16.60 -32.70
N ILE A 289 24.86 -17.69 -32.19
CA ILE A 289 24.37 -19.05 -32.45
C ILE A 289 23.91 -19.67 -31.16
N TYR A 290 22.67 -20.12 -31.15
CA TYR A 290 22.13 -20.99 -30.12
C TYR A 290 22.22 -22.44 -30.60
N ASP A 291 22.97 -23.27 -29.87
CA ASP A 291 23.19 -24.69 -30.15
C ASP A 291 22.78 -25.53 -28.92
N GLY A 292 21.60 -25.23 -28.38
CA GLY A 292 21.02 -25.94 -27.24
C GLY A 292 20.09 -27.09 -27.66
N PRO A 293 19.33 -27.66 -26.70
CA PRO A 293 18.41 -28.77 -26.96
C PRO A 293 17.12 -28.37 -27.68
N LEU A 294 16.79 -27.07 -27.70
CA LEU A 294 15.76 -26.54 -28.59
C LEU A 294 16.34 -26.41 -30.00
N PRO A 295 15.54 -26.31 -31.07
CA PRO A 295 16.05 -26.18 -32.43
C PRO A 295 17.09 -25.07 -32.52
N ALA A 296 18.30 -25.39 -33.00
CA ALA A 296 19.40 -24.44 -33.12
C ALA A 296 18.93 -23.18 -33.88
N ALA A 297 19.45 -22.01 -33.51
CA ALA A 297 19.09 -20.74 -34.14
C ALA A 297 20.32 -19.87 -34.40
N ARG A 298 20.30 -19.13 -35.50
CA ARG A 298 21.36 -18.16 -35.86
C ARG A 298 20.76 -16.75 -35.93
N PHE A 299 21.45 -15.78 -35.35
CA PHE A 299 21.08 -14.37 -35.39
C PHE A 299 22.20 -13.54 -36.02
N GLU A 300 21.89 -12.88 -37.12
CA GLU A 300 22.79 -12.00 -37.88
C GLU A 300 22.28 -10.55 -37.74
N LYS A 301 23.09 -9.67 -37.15
CA LYS A 301 22.71 -8.26 -36.91
C LYS A 301 21.34 -8.13 -36.23
N GLY A 302 21.12 -8.97 -35.22
CA GLY A 302 19.86 -9.07 -34.46
C GLY A 302 18.71 -9.77 -35.17
N ASN A 303 18.80 -10.06 -36.46
CA ASN A 303 17.76 -10.77 -37.20
C ASN A 303 18.00 -12.27 -37.14
N ARG A 304 16.96 -13.04 -36.84
CA ARG A 304 17.04 -14.49 -36.90
C ARG A 304 17.09 -14.95 -38.37
N THR A 305 18.15 -15.66 -38.76
CA THR A 305 18.34 -16.15 -40.13
C THR A 305 18.07 -17.63 -40.31
N ASP A 306 18.17 -18.42 -39.24
CA ASP A 306 17.83 -19.84 -39.21
C ASP A 306 17.28 -20.25 -37.83
N GLY A 307 16.45 -21.30 -37.79
CA GLY A 307 15.96 -21.92 -36.56
C GLY A 307 14.77 -21.27 -35.86
N GLU A 308 14.27 -21.95 -34.83
CA GLU A 308 13.19 -21.45 -33.95
C GLU A 308 13.61 -21.21 -32.50
N GLY A 309 14.74 -21.76 -32.05
CA GLY A 309 15.27 -21.57 -30.69
C GLY A 309 15.93 -20.21 -30.45
N GLY A 310 16.71 -20.13 -29.37
CA GLY A 310 17.43 -18.92 -28.95
C GLY A 310 16.59 -17.85 -28.25
N GLY A 311 15.27 -17.84 -28.39
CA GLY A 311 14.44 -16.73 -27.90
C GLY A 311 14.44 -15.55 -28.87
N THR A 312 13.85 -14.42 -28.48
CA THR A 312 13.62 -13.29 -29.41
C THR A 312 14.61 -12.15 -29.16
N ILE A 313 15.28 -11.66 -30.19
CA ILE A 313 16.06 -10.42 -30.08
C ILE A 313 15.08 -9.26 -29.99
N ALA A 314 14.90 -8.73 -28.79
CA ALA A 314 14.01 -7.62 -28.50
C ALA A 314 14.61 -6.28 -28.89
N ASP A 315 15.94 -6.19 -28.83
CA ASP A 315 16.70 -5.04 -29.27
C ASP A 315 18.07 -5.48 -29.77
N TYR A 316 18.53 -4.79 -30.82
CA TYR A 316 19.84 -4.98 -31.41
C TYR A 316 20.40 -3.63 -31.84
N ARG A 317 21.68 -3.42 -31.57
CA ARG A 317 22.41 -2.22 -31.98
C ARG A 317 23.88 -2.52 -32.16
N SER A 318 24.48 -1.79 -33.08
CA SER A 318 25.92 -1.80 -33.34
C SER A 318 26.35 -0.34 -33.40
N ASP A 319 26.90 0.16 -32.31
CA ASP A 319 27.35 1.53 -32.14
C ASP A 319 28.89 1.53 -32.11
N GLY A 320 29.50 1.71 -33.29
CA GLY A 320 30.96 1.63 -33.45
C GLY A 320 31.51 0.27 -33.02
N PRO A 321 32.44 0.20 -32.05
CA PRO A 321 32.98 -1.07 -31.57
C PRO A 321 32.00 -1.83 -30.66
N ASN A 322 30.91 -1.23 -30.19
CA ASN A 322 30.01 -1.86 -29.22
C ASN A 322 28.76 -2.44 -29.92
N GLU A 323 28.61 -3.75 -29.90
CA GLU A 323 27.43 -4.45 -30.40
C GLU A 323 26.64 -5.05 -29.24
N VAL A 324 25.33 -4.84 -29.19
CA VAL A 324 24.48 -5.31 -28.10
C VAL A 324 23.29 -6.09 -28.64
N TYR A 325 23.06 -7.27 -28.06
CA TYR A 325 21.91 -8.12 -28.29
C TYR A 325 21.11 -8.23 -26.99
N VAL A 326 19.86 -7.80 -27.04
CA VAL A 326 18.93 -7.95 -25.94
C VAL A 326 17.99 -9.10 -26.27
N ILE A 327 18.26 -10.25 -25.68
CA ILE A 327 17.52 -11.49 -25.93
C ILE A 327 16.41 -11.57 -24.88
N GLN A 328 15.15 -11.48 -25.31
CA GLN A 328 13.98 -11.76 -24.50
C GLN A 328 13.71 -13.27 -24.45
N SER A 329 13.50 -13.76 -23.23
CA SER A 329 13.31 -15.18 -22.92
C SER A 329 14.34 -16.06 -23.63
N PRO A 330 15.65 -15.81 -23.41
CA PRO A 330 16.71 -16.57 -24.06
C PRO A 330 16.49 -18.06 -23.83
N SER A 331 16.65 -18.85 -24.89
CA SER A 331 16.59 -20.29 -24.75
C SER A 331 17.75 -20.78 -23.88
N PRO A 332 17.49 -21.62 -22.87
CA PRO A 332 18.55 -22.23 -22.09
C PRO A 332 19.41 -23.19 -22.90
N GLY A 333 20.70 -23.20 -22.57
CA GLY A 333 21.66 -24.11 -23.16
C GLY A 333 22.87 -23.37 -23.70
N GLN A 334 23.49 -23.99 -24.69
CA GLN A 334 24.76 -23.56 -25.25
C GLN A 334 24.57 -22.43 -26.25
N TRP A 335 25.35 -21.37 -26.08
CA TRP A 335 25.44 -20.27 -27.02
C TRP A 335 26.88 -20.08 -27.46
N GLN A 336 27.04 -19.72 -28.73
CA GLN A 336 28.31 -19.52 -29.39
C GLN A 336 28.26 -18.21 -30.16
N ILE A 337 29.41 -17.56 -30.28
CA ILE A 337 29.58 -16.39 -31.11
C ILE A 337 30.50 -16.81 -32.24
N GLU A 338 30.01 -16.70 -33.48
CA GLU A 338 30.83 -16.86 -34.68
C GLU A 338 31.17 -15.49 -35.22
N VAL A 339 32.45 -15.23 -35.53
CA VAL A 339 32.87 -13.94 -36.09
C VAL A 339 33.55 -14.08 -37.44
N GLN A 340 33.16 -13.20 -38.37
CA GLN A 340 33.78 -13.07 -39.68
C GLN A 340 34.68 -11.83 -39.71
N GLY A 341 35.91 -12.00 -40.23
CA GLY A 341 36.87 -10.90 -40.38
C GLY A 341 37.69 -10.57 -39.13
N ALA A 342 37.44 -11.24 -37.99
CA ALA A 342 38.19 -11.04 -36.76
C ALA A 342 38.44 -12.37 -36.03
N ASP A 343 39.34 -12.33 -35.04
CA ASP A 343 39.65 -13.42 -34.12
C ASP A 343 38.82 -13.25 -32.84
N GLU A 344 37.95 -14.21 -32.54
CA GLU A 344 37.02 -14.17 -31.39
C GLU A 344 37.71 -13.98 -30.03
N CYS A 345 38.95 -14.46 -29.90
CA CYS A 345 39.74 -14.41 -28.67
C CYS A 345 40.46 -13.10 -28.46
N ARG A 346 40.92 -12.50 -29.54
CA ARG A 346 41.83 -11.37 -29.51
C ARG A 346 41.14 -10.06 -29.89
N ASP A 347 40.10 -10.14 -30.70
CA ASP A 347 39.45 -8.99 -31.33
C ASP A 347 38.08 -8.67 -30.71
N LEU A 348 37.59 -9.48 -29.77
CA LEU A 348 36.31 -9.27 -29.11
C LEU A 348 36.45 -9.40 -27.59
N GLN A 349 35.68 -8.60 -26.88
CA GLN A 349 35.35 -8.82 -25.49
C GLN A 349 33.85 -9.02 -25.38
N VAL A 350 33.45 -10.22 -25.01
CA VAL A 350 32.05 -10.60 -24.87
C VAL A 350 31.69 -10.55 -23.40
N SER A 351 30.61 -9.83 -23.13
CA SER A 351 30.04 -9.63 -21.82
C SER A 351 28.59 -10.08 -21.84
N TYR A 352 28.20 -10.82 -20.81
CA TYR A 352 26.86 -11.35 -20.67
C TYR A 352 26.25 -10.95 -19.32
N LEU A 353 25.05 -10.39 -19.38
CA LEU A 353 24.29 -9.94 -18.22
C LEU A 353 22.98 -10.74 -18.12
N PRO A 354 22.90 -11.70 -17.18
CA PRO A 354 21.67 -12.41 -16.89
C PRO A 354 20.75 -11.59 -16.00
N PHE A 355 19.45 -11.70 -16.25
CA PHE A 355 18.44 -11.21 -15.32
C PHE A 355 17.86 -12.40 -14.55
N PRO A 356 18.18 -12.56 -13.25
CA PRO A 356 17.63 -13.64 -12.46
C PRO A 356 16.12 -13.47 -12.32
N ILE A 357 15.45 -14.59 -12.12
CA ILE A 357 14.02 -14.60 -11.80
C ILE A 357 13.79 -13.94 -10.45
N LYS A 358 12.62 -13.31 -10.30
CA LYS A 358 12.15 -12.82 -9.00
C LYS A 358 11.20 -13.83 -8.41
N GLY A 359 11.05 -13.77 -7.10
CA GLY A 359 10.05 -14.56 -6.39
C GLY A 359 9.25 -13.70 -5.43
N GLN A 360 8.02 -14.13 -5.15
CA GLN A 360 7.16 -13.50 -4.18
C GLN A 360 6.51 -14.58 -3.32
N ALA A 361 6.66 -14.45 -2.00
CA ALA A 361 5.87 -15.21 -1.06
C ALA A 361 4.42 -14.70 -1.05
N LEU A 362 3.48 -15.56 -1.42
CA LEU A 362 2.05 -15.28 -1.30
C LEU A 362 1.55 -15.61 0.10
N THR A 363 2.10 -16.66 0.72
CA THR A 363 1.76 -17.06 2.08
C THR A 363 2.90 -17.90 2.65
N PRO A 364 3.40 -17.63 3.86
CA PRO A 364 3.05 -16.55 4.74
C PRO A 364 3.78 -15.25 4.33
N GLN A 365 3.10 -14.12 4.47
CA GLN A 365 3.73 -12.80 4.38
C GLN A 365 4.40 -12.46 5.72
N GLU A 366 5.26 -11.44 5.76
CA GLU A 366 5.97 -11.04 6.99
C GLU A 366 5.02 -10.71 8.15
N SER A 367 3.82 -10.20 7.86
CA SER A 367 2.77 -9.91 8.82
C SER A 367 1.84 -11.09 9.14
N SER A 368 2.05 -12.27 8.54
CA SER A 368 1.19 -13.43 8.78
C SER A 368 1.39 -13.96 10.20
N ILE A 369 0.25 -14.19 10.87
CA ILE A 369 0.17 -14.82 12.18
C ILE A 369 -0.44 -16.20 11.99
N ILE A 370 0.29 -17.25 12.36
CA ILE A 370 -0.20 -18.63 12.32
C ILE A 370 -0.44 -19.10 13.77
N PRO A 371 -1.60 -19.68 14.11
CA PRO A 371 -1.83 -20.18 15.46
C PRO A 371 -0.87 -21.34 15.80
N GLN A 372 -0.42 -21.43 17.05
CA GLN A 372 0.40 -22.54 17.55
C GLN A 372 -0.42 -23.83 17.63
N TYR A 373 0.15 -24.94 17.16
CA TYR A 373 -0.42 -26.28 17.32
C TYR A 373 0.56 -27.15 18.10
N ASP A 374 0.24 -27.41 19.36
CA ASP A 374 1.07 -28.14 20.34
C ASP A 374 0.77 -29.65 20.40
N GLU A 375 -0.08 -30.15 19.51
CA GLU A 375 -0.42 -31.57 19.33
C GLU A 375 -0.09 -32.01 17.91
N GLU A 376 0.36 -33.27 17.76
CA GLU A 376 0.57 -33.90 16.44
C GLU A 376 -0.76 -33.92 15.66
N SER A 377 -0.85 -33.42 14.43
CA SER A 377 0.17 -33.17 13.39
C SER A 377 0.90 -31.80 13.39
N TYR A 378 0.70 -30.96 14.41
CA TYR A 378 1.29 -29.61 14.56
C TYR A 378 0.85 -28.55 13.55
N TYR A 379 -0.32 -28.75 12.93
CA TYR A 379 -1.02 -27.79 12.07
C TYR A 379 -2.53 -28.02 12.16
N ASP A 380 -3.34 -27.16 11.54
CA ASP A 380 -4.79 -27.37 11.43
C ASP A 380 -5.13 -28.36 10.31
N PRO A 381 -5.70 -29.54 10.59
CA PRO A 381 -6.11 -30.46 9.53
C PRO A 381 -7.27 -29.93 8.67
N ASP A 382 -8.10 -29.04 9.20
CA ASP A 382 -9.25 -28.47 8.49
C ASP A 382 -8.85 -27.24 7.66
N GLU A 383 -7.79 -26.52 8.06
CA GLU A 383 -7.27 -25.34 7.38
C GLU A 383 -5.71 -25.29 7.38
N PRO A 384 -5.04 -26.23 6.69
CA PRO A 384 -3.59 -26.32 6.69
C PRO A 384 -2.93 -25.08 6.03
N ALA A 385 -2.01 -24.44 6.75
CA ALA A 385 -1.21 -23.33 6.21
C ALA A 385 0.02 -23.86 5.46
N TYR A 386 0.16 -23.50 4.19
CA TYR A 386 1.30 -23.89 3.34
C TYR A 386 2.17 -22.69 2.99
N LEU A 387 3.45 -22.95 2.69
CA LEU A 387 4.24 -22.00 1.92
C LEU A 387 3.70 -21.96 0.49
N ARG A 388 3.24 -20.80 0.05
CA ARG A 388 2.82 -20.50 -1.31
C ARG A 388 3.71 -19.41 -1.88
N TYR A 389 4.27 -19.67 -3.04
CA TYR A 389 5.32 -18.86 -3.63
C TYR A 389 5.11 -18.76 -5.13
N GLN A 390 5.40 -17.62 -5.74
CA GLN A 390 5.26 -17.43 -7.19
C GLN A 390 6.56 -16.88 -7.78
N LEU A 391 6.96 -17.43 -8.92
CA LEU A 391 8.16 -17.02 -9.64
C LEU A 391 7.77 -16.13 -10.82
N PHE A 392 8.49 -15.03 -10.98
CA PHE A 392 8.27 -14.04 -12.02
C PHE A 392 9.56 -13.82 -12.81
N GLY A 393 9.40 -13.41 -14.07
CA GLY A 393 10.48 -12.84 -14.85
C GLY A 393 10.88 -11.45 -14.33
N ARG A 394 11.39 -10.60 -15.23
CA ARG A 394 11.69 -9.20 -14.92
C ARG A 394 10.40 -8.40 -14.66
N THR A 395 9.33 -8.73 -15.39
CA THR A 395 7.99 -8.15 -15.21
C THR A 395 7.12 -9.06 -14.34
N GLU A 396 6.38 -8.46 -13.39
CA GLU A 396 5.51 -9.17 -12.45
C GLU A 396 4.26 -9.79 -13.11
N ASP A 397 3.97 -9.42 -14.37
CA ASP A 397 2.75 -9.83 -15.06
C ASP A 397 2.81 -11.26 -15.64
N ASN A 398 3.99 -11.88 -15.72
CA ASN A 398 4.19 -13.17 -16.38
C ASN A 398 4.81 -14.21 -15.44
N PRO A 399 3.99 -14.95 -14.67
CA PRO A 399 4.48 -16.04 -13.85
C PRO A 399 5.11 -17.17 -14.70
N ILE A 400 6.24 -17.67 -14.23
CA ILE A 400 7.08 -18.63 -14.94
C ILE A 400 6.46 -20.03 -14.89
N SER A 401 6.46 -20.70 -16.05
CA SER A 401 6.10 -22.12 -16.16
C SER A 401 7.36 -22.96 -16.44
N PRO A 402 7.59 -24.08 -15.73
CA PRO A 402 8.65 -25.00 -16.02
C PRO A 402 8.60 -25.51 -17.46
N LEU A 403 9.75 -25.48 -18.12
CA LEU A 403 10.01 -26.16 -19.37
C LEU A 403 10.20 -27.66 -19.06
N PRO A 404 9.59 -28.58 -19.83
CA PRO A 404 9.73 -30.02 -19.61
C PRO A 404 11.19 -30.51 -19.59
N GLU A 405 12.05 -29.89 -20.38
CA GLU A 405 13.46 -30.23 -20.51
C GLU A 405 14.31 -29.71 -19.34
N TYR A 406 13.79 -28.76 -18.56
CA TYR A 406 14.53 -28.05 -17.51
C TYR A 406 13.72 -27.94 -16.21
N PRO A 407 13.23 -29.04 -15.62
CA PRO A 407 12.33 -28.97 -14.46
C PRO A 407 12.90 -28.08 -13.35
N ILE A 408 12.04 -27.27 -12.74
CA ILE A 408 12.39 -26.48 -11.55
C ILE A 408 12.15 -27.37 -10.33
N TYR A 409 13.17 -27.47 -9.47
CA TYR A 409 13.08 -28.08 -8.16
C TYR A 409 13.05 -26.98 -7.11
N ALA A 410 12.15 -27.10 -6.16
CA ALA A 410 11.94 -26.09 -5.13
C ALA A 410 11.93 -26.76 -3.77
N GLU A 411 12.77 -26.28 -2.86
CA GLU A 411 12.86 -26.79 -1.51
C GLU A 411 12.77 -25.63 -0.52
N ALA A 412 11.93 -25.80 0.50
CA ALA A 412 11.85 -24.85 1.60
C ALA A 412 12.33 -25.47 2.89
N THR A 413 13.01 -24.64 3.67
CA THR A 413 13.44 -24.95 5.04
C THR A 413 12.81 -23.94 5.98
N VAL A 414 12.19 -24.43 7.04
CA VAL A 414 11.55 -23.61 8.08
C VAL A 414 12.36 -23.75 9.36
N MET A 415 12.66 -22.62 9.98
CA MET A 415 13.50 -22.50 11.17
C MET A 415 12.75 -21.81 12.30
N HIS A 416 12.99 -22.27 13.53
CA HIS A 416 12.54 -21.63 14.76
C HIS A 416 13.71 -21.56 15.73
N ASP A 417 14.00 -20.38 16.29
CA ASP A 417 15.18 -20.10 17.12
C ASP A 417 16.50 -20.58 16.48
N GLY A 418 16.63 -20.40 15.15
CA GLY A 418 17.80 -20.80 14.37
C GLY A 418 17.98 -22.31 14.16
N LYS A 419 16.98 -23.13 14.53
CA LYS A 419 16.98 -24.58 14.29
C LYS A 419 15.98 -24.95 13.21
N ILE A 420 16.38 -25.81 12.28
CA ILE A 420 15.49 -26.38 11.28
C ILE A 420 14.43 -27.22 11.97
N VAL A 421 13.16 -26.84 11.78
CA VAL A 421 11.99 -27.56 12.32
C VAL A 421 11.24 -28.34 11.24
N GLN A 422 11.37 -27.93 9.97
CA GLN A 422 10.74 -28.60 8.84
C GLN A 422 11.51 -28.32 7.55
N GLN A 423 11.50 -29.29 6.63
CA GLN A 423 12.05 -29.17 5.29
C GLN A 423 11.12 -29.93 4.34
N PHE A 424 10.72 -29.31 3.23
CA PHE A 424 9.76 -29.90 2.29
C PHE A 424 9.95 -29.38 0.86
N GLU A 425 9.53 -30.18 -0.12
CA GLU A 425 9.48 -29.80 -1.53
C GLU A 425 8.28 -28.88 -1.78
N LEU A 426 8.42 -27.92 -2.71
CA LEU A 426 7.28 -27.21 -3.29
C LEU A 426 6.96 -27.77 -4.67
N LYS A 427 5.67 -27.89 -4.97
CA LYS A 427 5.17 -28.29 -6.30
C LYS A 427 4.35 -27.17 -6.90
N GLN A 428 4.51 -26.96 -8.20
CA GLN A 428 3.73 -25.98 -8.91
C GLN A 428 2.31 -26.49 -9.21
N ASP A 429 1.30 -25.67 -8.95
CA ASP A 429 -0.08 -25.92 -9.33
C ASP A 429 -0.42 -25.39 -10.74
N ASN A 430 -1.69 -25.54 -11.16
CA ASN A 430 -2.15 -25.09 -12.47
C ASN A 430 -2.15 -23.56 -12.63
N ASP A 431 -2.15 -22.81 -11.52
CA ASP A 431 -2.11 -21.34 -11.50
C ASP A 431 -0.68 -20.81 -11.45
N LYS A 432 0.30 -21.70 -11.67
CA LYS A 432 1.74 -21.44 -11.64
C LYS A 432 2.26 -21.03 -10.25
N ILE A 433 1.55 -21.38 -9.18
CA ILE A 433 1.94 -21.12 -7.80
C ILE A 433 2.63 -22.36 -7.25
N TRP A 434 3.81 -22.17 -6.67
CA TRP A 434 4.57 -23.19 -5.97
C TRP A 434 4.04 -23.31 -4.55
N GLN A 435 3.46 -24.46 -4.22
CA GLN A 435 2.93 -24.75 -2.90
C GLN A 435 3.74 -25.86 -2.23
N GLY A 436 4.04 -25.68 -0.94
CA GLY A 436 4.64 -26.71 -0.11
C GLY A 436 3.83 -28.02 -0.16
N THR A 437 4.52 -29.14 -0.29
CA THR A 437 3.92 -30.49 -0.25
C THR A 437 3.39 -30.85 1.15
N GLU A 438 3.88 -30.16 2.18
CA GLU A 438 3.45 -30.29 3.57
C GLU A 438 3.08 -28.92 4.15
N PRO A 439 2.09 -28.84 5.05
CA PRO A 439 1.78 -27.61 5.78
C PRO A 439 2.83 -27.32 6.86
N PHE A 440 2.90 -26.06 7.30
CA PHE A 440 3.82 -25.62 8.35
C PHE A 440 3.59 -26.34 9.68
N GLN A 441 4.62 -26.98 10.22
CA GLN A 441 4.61 -27.57 11.56
C GLN A 441 4.99 -26.55 12.63
N VAL A 442 4.00 -25.94 13.28
CA VAL A 442 4.15 -24.78 14.19
C VAL A 442 4.01 -25.17 15.66
N ARG A 443 4.98 -25.95 16.15
CA ARG A 443 4.96 -26.56 17.50
C ARG A 443 5.06 -25.57 18.66
N ALA A 444 5.76 -24.46 18.45
CA ALA A 444 6.08 -23.46 19.46
C ALA A 444 5.60 -22.08 19.00
N SER A 445 5.27 -21.20 19.94
CA SER A 445 4.98 -19.80 19.61
C SER A 445 6.28 -19.00 19.50
N GLY A 446 6.28 -17.96 18.69
CA GLY A 446 7.43 -17.09 18.43
C GLY A 446 7.62 -16.81 16.95
N ARG A 447 8.78 -16.26 16.59
CA ARG A 447 9.14 -15.99 15.19
C ARG A 447 9.65 -17.27 14.53
N TYR A 448 9.22 -17.47 13.30
CA TYR A 448 9.72 -18.51 12.40
C TYR A 448 10.32 -17.82 11.20
N ASP A 449 11.50 -18.27 10.79
CA ASP A 449 12.14 -17.84 9.56
C ASP A 449 12.00 -18.99 8.55
N TRP A 450 11.79 -18.69 7.28
CA TRP A 450 11.81 -19.69 6.21
C TRP A 450 12.80 -19.25 5.13
N THR A 451 13.41 -20.22 4.48
CA THR A 451 14.21 -20.03 3.27
C THR A 451 13.65 -20.93 2.18
N VAL A 452 13.59 -20.44 0.95
CA VAL A 452 13.21 -21.23 -0.22
C VAL A 452 14.32 -21.16 -1.25
N GLU A 453 14.70 -22.32 -1.75
CA GLU A 453 15.72 -22.48 -2.76
C GLU A 453 15.08 -23.10 -4.00
N PHE A 454 15.15 -22.36 -5.12
CA PHE A 454 14.76 -22.84 -6.43
C PHE A 454 16.00 -23.20 -7.22
N THR A 455 16.00 -24.38 -7.83
CA THR A 455 17.10 -24.88 -8.64
C THR A 455 16.59 -25.50 -9.94
N ALA A 456 17.43 -25.52 -10.97
CA ALA A 456 17.13 -26.22 -12.22
C ALA A 456 18.43 -26.76 -12.83
N PRO A 457 18.35 -27.84 -13.63
CA PRO A 457 19.52 -28.34 -14.34
C PRO A 457 19.94 -27.34 -15.43
N ILE A 458 21.25 -27.18 -15.65
CA ILE A 458 21.78 -26.28 -16.70
C ILE A 458 21.66 -26.94 -18.09
N LEU A 459 21.75 -28.27 -18.13
CA LEU A 459 21.63 -29.10 -19.33
C LEU A 459 20.49 -30.11 -19.15
N PRO A 460 19.74 -30.48 -20.19
CA PRO A 460 18.63 -31.43 -20.06
C PRO A 460 19.02 -32.81 -19.53
N ASP A 461 20.27 -33.22 -19.74
CA ASP A 461 20.86 -34.47 -19.29
C ASP A 461 21.88 -34.29 -18.16
N GLY A 462 22.10 -33.05 -17.72
CA GLY A 462 23.18 -32.69 -16.81
C GLY A 462 22.87 -32.98 -15.33
N GLU A 463 23.89 -33.45 -14.61
CA GLU A 463 23.90 -33.49 -13.14
C GLU A 463 24.15 -32.12 -12.51
N GLU A 464 24.58 -31.12 -13.31
CA GLU A 464 24.88 -29.78 -12.83
C GLU A 464 23.60 -28.96 -12.61
N ILE A 465 23.27 -28.78 -11.33
CA ILE A 465 22.11 -28.04 -10.86
C ILE A 465 22.55 -26.62 -10.50
N LYS A 466 21.90 -25.61 -11.10
CA LYS A 466 22.12 -24.20 -10.76
C LYS A 466 21.01 -23.68 -9.87
N LYS A 467 21.40 -22.91 -8.86
CA LYS A 467 20.47 -22.12 -8.04
C LYS A 467 19.89 -20.97 -8.87
N LEU A 468 18.57 -20.98 -9.04
CA LEU A 468 17.81 -19.94 -9.75
C LEU A 468 17.47 -18.77 -8.83
N LEU A 469 17.04 -19.08 -7.60
CA LEU A 469 16.62 -18.11 -6.60
C LEU A 469 16.90 -18.64 -5.20
N ASP A 470 17.37 -17.76 -4.32
CA ASP A 470 17.36 -17.90 -2.87
C ASP A 470 16.47 -16.80 -2.30
N ASP A 471 15.42 -17.16 -1.57
CA ASP A 471 14.66 -16.14 -0.84
C ASP A 471 14.39 -16.58 0.59
N LYS A 472 14.12 -15.60 1.45
CA LYS A 472 13.83 -15.81 2.84
C LYS A 472 12.75 -14.86 3.32
N GLY A 473 11.93 -15.35 4.23
CA GLY A 473 10.94 -14.53 4.91
C GLY A 473 10.69 -15.03 6.31
N THR A 474 9.71 -14.41 6.95
CA THR A 474 9.37 -14.72 8.34
C THR A 474 7.88 -14.73 8.54
N PHE A 475 7.43 -15.41 9.58
CA PHE A 475 6.07 -15.32 10.08
C PHE A 475 6.06 -15.49 11.59
N THR A 476 4.98 -15.08 12.24
CA THR A 476 4.85 -15.22 13.69
C THR A 476 3.87 -16.32 14.01
N VAL A 477 4.23 -17.17 14.97
CA VAL A 477 3.33 -18.16 15.55
C VAL A 477 2.81 -17.65 16.89
N SER A 478 1.50 -17.44 17.00
CA SER A 478 0.86 -16.96 18.23
C SER A 478 0.48 -18.13 19.14
N LYS A 479 0.66 -17.95 20.45
CA LYS A 479 0.19 -18.95 21.42
C LYS A 479 -1.33 -18.91 21.49
N VAL A 480 -1.98 -20.02 21.18
CA VAL A 480 -3.44 -20.14 21.29
C VAL A 480 -3.88 -20.53 22.70
N GLN A 481 -4.96 -19.93 23.18
CA GLN A 481 -5.65 -20.32 24.41
C GLN A 481 -6.73 -21.37 24.09
N ARG A 482 -6.64 -22.53 24.74
CA ARG A 482 -7.61 -23.59 24.55
C ARG A 482 -8.91 -23.32 25.31
N PHE A 483 -10.05 -23.60 24.67
CA PHE A 483 -11.38 -23.44 25.25
C PHE A 483 -12.26 -24.67 25.04
N GLN A 484 -13.36 -24.75 25.79
CA GLN A 484 -14.40 -25.76 25.65
C GLN A 484 -15.78 -25.13 25.83
N ILE A 485 -16.79 -25.69 25.19
CA ILE A 485 -18.19 -25.33 25.45
C ILE A 485 -18.67 -26.13 26.67
N ALA A 486 -19.21 -25.44 27.67
CA ALA A 486 -19.84 -26.04 28.83
C ALA A 486 -21.35 -25.77 28.78
N LEU A 487 -22.16 -26.83 28.78
CA LEU A 487 -23.62 -26.72 28.93
C LEU A 487 -23.95 -26.47 30.41
N GLN A 488 -24.77 -25.47 30.70
CA GLN A 488 -25.19 -25.11 32.06
C GLN A 488 -26.62 -25.54 32.38
N ASP A 489 -27.51 -25.48 31.39
CA ASP A 489 -28.91 -25.93 31.47
C ASP A 489 -29.32 -26.40 30.06
N PRO A 490 -29.99 -27.55 29.91
CA PRO A 490 -30.38 -28.48 30.97
C PRO A 490 -29.24 -29.32 31.54
N ASN A 491 -29.38 -29.72 32.80
CA ASN A 491 -28.47 -30.67 33.44
C ASN A 491 -28.74 -32.08 32.91
N THR A 492 -27.69 -32.82 32.54
CA THR A 492 -27.80 -34.22 32.13
C THR A 492 -28.54 -35.06 33.18
N GLY A 493 -29.57 -35.79 32.75
CA GLY A 493 -30.45 -36.59 33.60
C GLY A 493 -31.64 -35.84 34.19
N GLY A 494 -31.80 -34.53 33.92
CA GLY A 494 -32.96 -33.77 34.38
C GLY A 494 -34.27 -34.16 33.68
N GLU A 495 -35.38 -33.98 34.38
CA GLU A 495 -36.74 -34.18 33.85
C GLU A 495 -37.36 -32.83 33.47
N TYR A 496 -37.67 -32.66 32.19
CA TYR A 496 -38.21 -31.42 31.63
C TYR A 496 -39.48 -31.77 30.81
N PRO A 497 -40.70 -31.48 31.30
CA PRO A 497 -41.92 -31.90 30.61
C PRO A 497 -41.96 -31.39 29.16
N LEU A 498 -42.59 -32.15 28.26
CA LEU A 498 -42.86 -31.67 26.90
C LEU A 498 -43.86 -30.52 26.92
N ASN A 499 -44.86 -30.65 27.78
CA ASN A 499 -45.99 -29.74 27.90
C ASN A 499 -46.42 -29.58 29.36
N THR A 500 -47.12 -28.48 29.63
CA THR A 500 -47.96 -28.27 30.81
C THR A 500 -49.41 -28.13 30.35
N ILE A 501 -50.34 -28.23 31.29
CA ILE A 501 -51.75 -27.91 31.04
C ILE A 501 -52.05 -26.59 31.76
N THR A 502 -52.23 -25.54 30.99
CA THR A 502 -52.60 -24.20 31.48
C THR A 502 -53.80 -23.75 30.67
N ASN A 503 -54.87 -23.29 31.33
CA ASN A 503 -56.09 -22.77 30.69
C ASN A 503 -56.70 -23.69 29.62
N ALA A 504 -56.79 -24.99 29.87
CA ALA A 504 -57.36 -25.94 28.90
C ALA A 504 -56.63 -25.95 27.53
N ALA A 505 -55.31 -25.71 27.53
CA ALA A 505 -54.46 -25.96 26.38
C ALA A 505 -53.23 -26.75 26.81
N MET A 506 -52.75 -27.64 25.95
CA MET A 506 -51.39 -28.16 26.07
C MET A 506 -50.41 -27.08 25.64
N GLU A 507 -49.95 -26.29 26.60
CA GLU A 507 -48.88 -25.35 26.36
C GLU A 507 -47.55 -26.09 26.44
N ALA A 508 -46.80 -26.05 25.35
CA ALA A 508 -45.47 -26.64 25.36
C ALA A 508 -44.53 -25.80 26.22
N ILE A 509 -43.82 -26.47 27.11
CA ILE A 509 -42.89 -25.79 28.02
C ILE A 509 -41.61 -25.48 27.23
N PRO A 510 -41.19 -24.20 27.17
CA PRO A 510 -39.94 -23.83 26.54
C PRO A 510 -38.77 -24.53 27.24
N LEU A 511 -37.99 -25.28 26.47
CA LEU A 511 -36.67 -25.75 26.86
C LEU A 511 -35.69 -24.60 26.68
N THR A 512 -35.15 -24.10 27.80
CA THR A 512 -34.06 -23.12 27.77
C THR A 512 -32.74 -23.88 27.73
N ILE A 513 -31.93 -23.62 26.71
CA ILE A 513 -30.60 -24.18 26.55
C ILE A 513 -29.60 -23.07 26.82
N VAL A 514 -28.78 -23.22 27.85
CA VAL A 514 -27.75 -22.26 28.26
C VAL A 514 -26.38 -22.91 28.15
N ALA A 515 -25.48 -22.26 27.41
CA ALA A 515 -24.10 -22.70 27.23
C ALA A 515 -23.13 -21.56 27.52
N ARG A 516 -21.90 -21.92 27.89
CA ARG A 516 -20.82 -20.96 28.13
C ARG A 516 -19.52 -21.49 27.53
N ILE A 517 -18.74 -20.61 26.91
CA ILE A 517 -17.38 -20.93 26.49
C ILE A 517 -16.44 -20.65 27.66
N VAL A 518 -15.69 -21.68 28.06
CA VAL A 518 -14.78 -21.63 29.20
C VAL A 518 -13.37 -22.04 28.78
N ASP A 519 -12.35 -21.57 29.48
CA ASP A 519 -10.98 -22.06 29.30
C ASP A 519 -10.81 -23.49 29.85
N GLN A 520 -9.59 -24.04 29.73
CA GLN A 520 -9.28 -25.38 30.25
C GLN A 520 -9.48 -25.55 31.77
N ASN A 521 -9.52 -24.44 32.53
CA ASN A 521 -9.74 -24.45 33.97
C ASN A 521 -11.23 -24.26 34.32
N GLY A 522 -12.13 -24.16 33.33
CA GLY A 522 -13.55 -23.89 33.54
C GLY A 522 -13.87 -22.41 33.78
N THR A 523 -12.90 -21.50 33.58
CA THR A 523 -13.10 -20.06 33.74
C THR A 523 -13.82 -19.50 32.51
N PRO A 524 -14.89 -18.72 32.65
CA PRO A 524 -15.58 -18.08 31.52
C PRO A 524 -14.62 -17.24 30.66
N LEU A 525 -14.61 -17.46 29.35
CA LEU A 525 -13.90 -16.58 28.42
C LEU A 525 -14.79 -15.40 28.02
N SER A 526 -14.18 -14.24 27.76
CA SER A 526 -14.90 -13.07 27.28
C SER A 526 -15.11 -13.18 25.76
N PRO A 527 -16.35 -13.11 25.25
CA PRO A 527 -16.61 -13.20 23.82
C PRO A 527 -16.04 -12.04 23.02
N VAL A 528 -15.86 -10.86 23.62
CA VAL A 528 -15.20 -9.72 22.95
C VAL A 528 -13.78 -10.06 22.50
N ARG A 529 -13.11 -10.95 23.25
CA ARG A 529 -11.77 -11.42 22.91
C ARG A 529 -11.80 -12.67 22.03
N LEU A 530 -12.75 -13.57 22.29
CA LEU A 530 -12.87 -14.85 21.59
C LEU A 530 -13.42 -14.71 20.18
N LEU A 531 -14.33 -13.77 19.93
CA LEU A 531 -15.10 -13.67 18.69
C LEU A 531 -14.60 -12.53 17.79
N THR A 532 -14.69 -12.73 16.47
CA THR A 532 -14.33 -11.74 15.44
C THR A 532 -15.50 -10.82 15.06
N GLY A 533 -16.68 -11.04 15.64
CA GLY A 533 -17.92 -10.28 15.37
C GLY A 533 -18.87 -10.23 16.56
N GLU A 534 -20.13 -9.88 16.32
CA GLU A 534 -21.17 -9.87 17.36
C GLU A 534 -21.37 -11.28 17.97
N GLY A 535 -21.66 -11.33 19.27
CA GLY A 535 -21.73 -12.60 20.02
C GLY A 535 -22.90 -13.52 19.65
N ASP A 536 -23.91 -12.99 18.96
CA ASP A 536 -25.13 -13.69 18.59
C ASP A 536 -24.90 -14.65 17.42
N GLY A 537 -25.37 -15.91 17.56
CA GLY A 537 -25.17 -16.95 16.56
C GLY A 537 -23.75 -17.54 16.53
N ALA A 538 -22.88 -17.17 17.47
CA ALA A 538 -21.58 -17.81 17.65
C ALA A 538 -21.72 -19.27 18.11
N LEU A 539 -22.79 -19.61 18.84
CA LEU A 539 -23.14 -20.99 19.19
C LEU A 539 -24.48 -21.38 18.56
N TYR A 540 -24.62 -22.67 18.24
CA TYR A 540 -25.86 -23.28 17.78
C TYR A 540 -26.23 -24.49 18.64
N ALA A 541 -27.50 -24.64 18.96
CA ALA A 541 -28.03 -25.84 19.60
C ALA A 541 -28.76 -26.74 18.60
N VAL A 542 -28.68 -28.05 18.80
CA VAL A 542 -29.44 -29.10 18.11
C VAL A 542 -30.06 -30.01 19.16
N VAL A 543 -31.34 -30.34 19.01
CA VAL A 543 -32.06 -31.26 19.91
C VAL A 543 -32.52 -32.48 19.12
N SER A 544 -32.21 -33.69 19.60
CA SER A 544 -32.58 -34.95 18.96
C SER A 544 -33.24 -35.95 19.92
N SER A 545 -34.15 -36.79 19.40
CA SER A 545 -34.80 -37.86 20.15
C SER A 545 -35.18 -38.99 19.19
N GLY A 546 -34.61 -40.18 19.37
CA GLY A 546 -34.76 -41.27 18.40
C GLY A 546 -34.20 -40.89 17.02
N THR A 547 -35.06 -40.79 16.01
CA THR A 547 -34.70 -40.40 14.63
C THR A 547 -35.02 -38.94 14.30
N GLU A 548 -35.65 -38.19 15.22
CA GLU A 548 -35.99 -36.78 15.05
C GLU A 548 -34.81 -35.90 15.47
N THR A 549 -34.53 -34.83 14.73
CA THR A 549 -33.43 -33.88 15.00
C THR A 549 -33.83 -32.48 14.54
N SER A 550 -33.61 -31.48 15.38
CA SER A 550 -33.93 -30.08 15.06
C SER A 550 -33.00 -29.48 14.00
N LYS A 551 -33.44 -28.37 13.40
CA LYS A 551 -32.52 -27.45 12.70
C LYS A 551 -31.50 -26.86 13.70
N ARG A 552 -30.40 -26.30 13.19
CA ARG A 552 -29.43 -25.55 14.00
C ARG A 552 -30.10 -24.29 14.56
N LEU A 553 -30.21 -24.20 15.89
CA LEU A 553 -30.84 -23.09 16.58
C LEU A 553 -29.79 -22.06 17.01
N PRO A 554 -29.72 -20.86 16.41
CA PRO A 554 -28.77 -19.82 16.82
C PRO A 554 -29.02 -19.39 18.25
N MET A 555 -27.96 -19.33 19.06
CA MET A 555 -28.03 -18.86 20.44
C MET A 555 -27.72 -17.37 20.54
N GLN A 556 -28.47 -16.65 21.37
CA GLN A 556 -28.23 -15.23 21.68
C GLN A 556 -27.27 -15.10 22.84
N TYR A 557 -26.36 -14.14 22.77
CA TYR A 557 -25.37 -13.86 23.80
C TYR A 557 -25.92 -12.91 24.87
N ASP A 558 -25.99 -13.42 26.10
CA ASP A 558 -26.34 -12.65 27.30
C ASP A 558 -25.07 -12.06 27.92
N SER A 559 -24.81 -10.79 27.60
CA SER A 559 -23.65 -10.05 28.09
C SER A 559 -23.62 -9.84 29.60
N VAL A 560 -24.77 -9.89 30.29
CA VAL A 560 -24.86 -9.70 31.74
C VAL A 560 -24.34 -10.94 32.46
N ASN A 561 -24.66 -12.13 31.96
CA ASN A 561 -24.31 -13.40 32.58
C ASN A 561 -23.13 -14.11 31.91
N ASN A 562 -22.56 -13.53 30.84
CA ASN A 562 -21.50 -14.11 30.03
C ASN A 562 -21.82 -15.56 29.59
N GLN A 563 -22.97 -15.72 28.93
CA GLN A 563 -23.50 -17.01 28.49
C GLN A 563 -24.29 -16.86 27.20
N TRP A 564 -24.46 -17.95 26.46
CA TRP A 564 -25.33 -18.03 25.29
C TRP A 564 -26.59 -18.78 25.68
N GLN A 565 -27.74 -18.29 25.23
CA GLN A 565 -29.02 -18.91 25.49
C GLN A 565 -29.88 -19.01 24.23
N VAL A 566 -30.62 -20.10 24.12
CA VAL A 566 -31.74 -20.22 23.19
C VAL A 566 -32.92 -20.85 23.91
N LYS A 567 -34.11 -20.31 23.66
CA LYS A 567 -35.37 -20.90 24.13
C LYS A 567 -36.04 -21.57 22.96
N THR A 568 -36.35 -22.85 23.12
CA THR A 568 -36.99 -23.64 22.07
C THR A 568 -38.16 -24.43 22.61
N ILE A 569 -39.18 -24.62 21.78
CA ILE A 569 -40.40 -25.35 22.12
C ILE A 569 -40.42 -26.64 21.29
N ALA A 570 -41.01 -27.72 21.80
CA ALA A 570 -41.19 -28.94 21.01
C ALA A 570 -42.05 -28.65 19.76
N GLY A 571 -41.75 -29.28 18.62
CA GLY A 571 -42.44 -29.03 17.34
C GLY A 571 -41.82 -27.89 16.51
N GLN A 572 -41.42 -26.79 17.16
CA GLN A 572 -40.81 -25.66 16.46
C GLN A 572 -39.40 -25.99 15.93
N ASN A 573 -39.08 -25.52 14.73
CA ASN A 573 -37.77 -25.71 14.10
C ASN A 573 -37.28 -27.18 14.05
N GLY A 574 -38.21 -28.15 14.05
CA GLY A 574 -37.91 -29.59 14.03
C GLY A 574 -37.49 -30.17 15.38
N VAL A 575 -37.69 -29.46 16.49
CA VAL A 575 -37.39 -29.97 17.84
C VAL A 575 -38.31 -31.16 18.14
N PRO A 576 -37.77 -32.33 18.54
CA PRO A 576 -38.56 -33.54 18.70
C PRO A 576 -39.75 -33.41 19.64
N VAL A 577 -40.87 -34.07 19.30
CA VAL A 577 -42.14 -34.04 20.07
C VAL A 577 -42.40 -35.31 20.86
N ARG A 578 -41.54 -36.32 20.69
CA ARG A 578 -41.70 -37.63 21.32
C ARG A 578 -41.33 -37.62 22.80
N ALA A 579 -42.18 -38.23 23.65
CA ALA A 579 -41.85 -38.45 25.06
C ALA A 579 -40.71 -39.47 25.21
N GLY A 580 -39.77 -39.19 26.11
CA GLY A 580 -38.60 -40.05 26.35
C GLY A 580 -37.29 -39.27 26.52
N VAL A 581 -36.16 -39.90 26.18
CA VAL A 581 -34.82 -39.30 26.28
C VAL A 581 -34.54 -38.41 25.06
N HIS A 582 -34.09 -37.18 25.31
CA HIS A 582 -33.67 -36.20 24.32
C HIS A 582 -32.18 -35.91 24.51
N GLN A 583 -31.43 -35.81 23.42
CA GLN A 583 -30.03 -35.42 23.40
C GLN A 583 -29.91 -34.00 22.86
N ILE A 584 -29.22 -33.13 23.58
CA ILE A 584 -29.01 -31.71 23.24
C ILE A 584 -27.53 -31.53 22.95
N GLU A 585 -27.22 -31.02 21.77
CA GLU A 585 -25.88 -30.78 21.27
C GLU A 585 -25.69 -29.28 21.03
N VAL A 586 -24.73 -28.63 21.69
CA VAL A 586 -24.36 -27.23 21.44
C VAL A 586 -23.00 -27.17 20.77
N SER A 587 -22.93 -26.57 19.58
CA SER A 587 -21.74 -26.47 18.75
C SER A 587 -21.33 -25.02 18.45
N LEU A 588 -20.04 -24.79 18.24
CA LEU A 588 -19.50 -23.48 17.86
C LEU A 588 -19.63 -23.23 16.34
N ASN A 589 -20.00 -22.01 15.97
CA ASN A 589 -19.86 -21.51 14.61
C ASN A 589 -18.39 -21.21 14.32
N GLU A 590 -17.73 -22.07 13.56
CA GLU A 590 -16.30 -21.97 13.32
C GLU A 590 -15.86 -20.69 12.57
N ALA A 591 -16.79 -19.98 11.94
CA ALA A 591 -16.51 -18.71 11.25
C ALA A 591 -16.46 -17.49 12.21
N THR A 592 -16.85 -17.65 13.47
CA THR A 592 -17.11 -16.51 14.37
C THR A 592 -16.04 -16.26 15.43
N TYR A 593 -15.07 -17.17 15.59
CA TYR A 593 -14.04 -17.05 16.64
C TYR A 593 -12.66 -16.74 16.07
N ASN A 594 -11.86 -16.01 16.86
CA ASN A 594 -10.50 -15.64 16.52
C ASN A 594 -9.57 -16.86 16.63
N ARG A 595 -9.34 -17.52 15.50
CA ARG A 595 -8.49 -18.71 15.38
C ARG A 595 -7.02 -18.42 15.70
N GLU A 596 -6.56 -17.16 15.59
CA GLU A 596 -5.18 -16.78 15.90
C GLU A 596 -4.91 -16.76 17.41
N GLU A 597 -5.93 -16.51 18.23
CA GLU A 597 -5.79 -16.45 19.69
C GLU A 597 -6.39 -17.65 20.43
N PHE A 598 -7.35 -18.36 19.84
CA PHE A 598 -8.13 -19.38 20.54
C PHE A 598 -8.28 -20.68 19.74
N ARG A 599 -8.35 -21.81 20.44
CA ARG A 599 -8.59 -23.13 19.83
C ARG A 599 -9.49 -24.01 20.70
N PRO A 600 -10.39 -24.83 20.14
CA PRO A 600 -11.13 -25.83 20.92
C PRO A 600 -10.20 -26.87 21.55
N ALA A 601 -10.53 -27.35 22.74
CA ALA A 601 -9.83 -28.47 23.38
C ALA A 601 -10.05 -29.77 22.57
N SER A 602 -9.00 -30.59 22.44
CA SER A 602 -8.84 -31.70 21.49
C SER A 602 -9.73 -32.93 21.67
N ASN A 603 -10.76 -32.87 22.53
CA ASN A 603 -11.80 -33.89 22.65
C ASN A 603 -13.13 -33.21 22.99
N GLY A 604 -14.02 -33.04 22.02
CA GLY A 604 -15.35 -32.47 22.28
C GLY A 604 -15.39 -30.98 22.62
N GLY A 605 -14.29 -30.23 22.53
CA GLY A 605 -14.28 -28.79 22.86
C GLY A 605 -15.17 -27.94 21.94
N LYS A 606 -15.48 -28.44 20.73
CA LYS A 606 -16.41 -27.82 19.76
C LYS A 606 -17.88 -28.12 20.05
N VAL A 607 -18.18 -29.10 20.93
CA VAL A 607 -19.53 -29.66 21.10
C VAL A 607 -19.81 -30.06 22.55
N ALA A 608 -20.83 -29.48 23.19
CA ALA A 608 -21.34 -29.92 24.48
C ALA A 608 -22.61 -30.75 24.32
N VAL A 609 -22.70 -31.90 25.00
CA VAL A 609 -23.86 -32.81 24.91
C VAL A 609 -24.51 -33.03 26.28
N ALA A 610 -25.85 -32.98 26.34
CA ALA A 610 -26.62 -33.44 27.50
C ALA A 610 -27.80 -34.33 27.09
N GLU A 611 -28.12 -35.31 27.93
CA GLU A 611 -29.31 -36.16 27.79
C GLU A 611 -30.35 -35.80 28.86
N VAL A 612 -31.61 -35.59 28.48
CA VAL A 612 -32.72 -35.22 29.39
C VAL A 612 -33.95 -36.06 29.12
N THR A 613 -34.79 -36.30 30.13
CA THR A 613 -36.06 -37.04 29.96
C THR A 613 -37.23 -36.08 29.91
N ARG A 614 -38.13 -36.23 28.92
CA ARG A 614 -39.30 -35.37 28.75
C ARG A 614 -40.61 -36.17 28.73
N PRO A 615 -41.43 -36.17 29.81
CA PRO A 615 -42.74 -36.83 29.86
C PRO A 615 -43.87 -36.03 29.16
N LEU A 616 -44.95 -36.73 28.76
CA LEU A 616 -46.19 -36.17 28.17
C LEU A 616 -47.33 -36.18 29.19
N VAL A 617 -48.08 -35.08 29.30
CA VAL A 617 -49.26 -34.94 30.20
C VAL A 617 -50.53 -34.79 29.36
N LEU A 618 -51.57 -35.62 29.55
CA LEU A 618 -52.84 -35.60 28.78
C LEU A 618 -53.94 -34.75 29.45
N GLY A 619 -54.66 -33.96 28.65
CA GLY A 619 -55.89 -33.24 29.02
C GLY A 619 -56.82 -33.12 27.81
N GLY A 620 -58.07 -32.68 28.01
CA GLY A 620 -58.99 -32.37 26.91
C GLY A 620 -60.11 -31.44 27.35
N SER A 621 -60.84 -30.89 26.39
CA SER A 621 -62.05 -30.09 26.60
C SER A 621 -63.15 -30.50 25.63
N VAL A 622 -64.39 -30.18 25.97
CA VAL A 622 -65.45 -30.20 24.96
C VAL A 622 -65.18 -29.10 23.93
N ALA A 623 -65.19 -29.49 22.65
CA ALA A 623 -65.10 -28.58 21.52
C ALA A 623 -66.49 -28.11 21.07
N MET A 624 -67.51 -28.99 21.17
CA MET A 624 -68.89 -28.62 20.91
C MET A 624 -69.85 -29.65 21.53
N PRO A 625 -70.98 -29.26 22.13
CA PRO A 625 -71.39 -27.92 22.50
C PRO A 625 -70.85 -27.58 23.90
N ASP A 626 -70.08 -26.50 23.98
CA ASP A 626 -69.59 -25.93 25.24
C ASP A 626 -70.64 -24.98 25.88
N SER A 627 -70.34 -24.40 27.04
CA SER A 627 -71.27 -23.49 27.73
C SER A 627 -71.60 -22.20 26.95
N SER A 628 -70.85 -21.89 25.90
CA SER A 628 -71.02 -20.73 25.02
C SER A 628 -71.71 -21.06 23.70
N THR A 629 -71.80 -22.34 23.33
CA THR A 629 -72.32 -22.79 22.03
C THR A 629 -73.81 -22.49 21.92
N ALA A 630 -74.15 -21.33 21.39
CA ALA A 630 -75.52 -20.93 21.12
C ALA A 630 -76.07 -21.72 19.92
N ILE A 631 -76.68 -22.88 20.17
CA ILE A 631 -77.38 -23.57 19.08
C ILE A 631 -78.55 -22.67 18.65
N PRO A 632 -78.65 -22.24 17.38
CA PRO A 632 -79.68 -21.28 16.99
C PRO A 632 -81.05 -21.96 16.92
N GLN A 633 -82.08 -21.31 17.45
CA GLN A 633 -83.45 -21.81 17.32
C GLN A 633 -83.92 -21.67 15.86
N TYR A 634 -84.18 -22.79 15.19
CA TYR A 634 -84.79 -22.82 13.85
C TYR A 634 -86.32 -22.90 13.98
N GLU A 635 -87.05 -21.91 13.46
CA GLU A 635 -88.52 -21.85 13.54
C GLU A 635 -89.26 -22.71 12.49
N GLU A 636 -88.56 -23.41 11.58
CA GLU A 636 -89.21 -24.19 10.50
C GLU A 636 -88.94 -25.71 10.59
N GLY A 637 -89.73 -26.42 11.40
CA GLY A 637 -90.10 -27.84 11.22
C GLY A 637 -88.99 -28.91 11.22
N SER A 638 -87.72 -28.54 11.36
CA SER A 638 -86.56 -29.44 11.42
C SER A 638 -85.90 -29.30 12.80
N LEU A 639 -85.65 -30.43 13.48
CA LEU A 639 -85.11 -30.48 14.85
C LEU A 639 -83.60 -30.14 14.93
N TYR A 640 -83.00 -29.75 13.81
CA TYR A 640 -81.63 -29.27 13.60
C TYR A 640 -81.54 -28.71 12.17
N ASP A 641 -80.56 -27.86 11.85
CA ASP A 641 -80.33 -27.37 10.49
C ASP A 641 -79.90 -28.52 9.56
N PRO A 642 -80.67 -28.91 8.53
CA PRO A 642 -80.25 -29.95 7.59
C PRO A 642 -79.07 -29.51 6.69
N GLN A 643 -78.72 -28.22 6.64
CA GLN A 643 -77.52 -27.72 5.98
C GLN A 643 -76.32 -27.56 6.93
N ALA A 644 -76.52 -27.57 8.26
CA ALA A 644 -75.46 -27.45 9.27
C ALA A 644 -75.78 -28.25 10.58
N PRO A 645 -75.78 -29.60 10.55
CA PRO A 645 -76.02 -30.43 11.73
C PRO A 645 -74.92 -30.26 12.79
N VAL A 646 -75.31 -29.99 14.04
CA VAL A 646 -74.41 -29.88 15.21
C VAL A 646 -74.15 -31.27 15.78
N TYR A 647 -72.88 -31.64 15.97
CA TYR A 647 -72.45 -32.91 16.56
C TYR A 647 -71.76 -32.66 17.92
N PHE A 648 -71.71 -33.68 18.77
CA PHE A 648 -70.94 -33.58 20.01
C PHE A 648 -69.48 -33.89 19.70
N GLU A 649 -68.63 -32.90 19.90
CA GLU A 649 -67.21 -32.93 19.63
C GLU A 649 -66.46 -32.72 20.93
N TYR A 650 -65.60 -33.67 21.26
CA TYR A 650 -64.69 -33.59 22.38
C TYR A 650 -63.27 -33.58 21.83
N GLU A 651 -62.52 -32.55 22.14
CA GLU A 651 -61.13 -32.43 21.72
C GLU A 651 -60.25 -32.84 22.89
N PHE A 652 -59.58 -33.99 22.75
CA PHE A 652 -58.42 -34.21 23.58
C PHE A 652 -57.38 -33.22 23.10
N PHE A 653 -56.81 -32.42 24.01
CA PHE A 653 -55.84 -31.41 23.64
C PHE A 653 -54.75 -32.10 22.83
N GLN A 654 -54.69 -31.80 21.53
CA GLN A 654 -53.54 -32.20 20.75
C GLN A 654 -52.38 -31.35 21.22
N GLY A 655 -51.35 -32.03 21.69
CA GLY A 655 -50.10 -31.37 21.99
C GLY A 655 -49.51 -30.83 20.69
N LEU A 656 -49.35 -29.49 20.66
CA LEU A 656 -48.58 -28.68 19.71
C LEU A 656 -49.32 -28.27 18.43
N THR A 657 -49.62 -26.98 18.35
CA THR A 657 -50.24 -26.25 17.22
C THR A 657 -49.40 -26.16 15.94
N ASP A 658 -48.26 -26.86 15.86
CA ASP A 658 -47.48 -26.94 14.62
C ASP A 658 -47.96 -28.14 13.81
N SER A 659 -48.31 -27.88 12.54
CA SER A 659 -49.02 -28.71 11.54
C SER A 659 -48.43 -30.10 11.17
N ASN A 660 -47.56 -30.68 12.01
CA ASN A 660 -47.00 -32.03 11.87
C ASN A 660 -47.20 -32.92 13.13
N SER A 661 -48.02 -32.51 14.10
CA SER A 661 -48.22 -33.20 15.40
C SER A 661 -49.35 -34.24 15.44
N ASP A 662 -50.02 -34.51 14.31
CA ASP A 662 -51.17 -35.42 14.18
C ASP A 662 -50.93 -36.88 14.65
N ASP A 663 -49.71 -37.25 15.06
CA ASP A 663 -49.28 -38.64 15.29
C ASP A 663 -49.11 -39.03 16.78
N LEU A 664 -49.32 -38.11 17.73
CA LEU A 664 -49.18 -38.45 19.17
C LEU A 664 -50.34 -39.32 19.68
N LEU A 665 -51.58 -39.07 19.24
CA LEU A 665 -52.77 -39.84 19.62
C LEU A 665 -52.99 -41.09 18.76
N SER A 666 -52.49 -41.11 17.52
CA SER A 666 -52.54 -42.29 16.63
C SER A 666 -51.73 -43.48 17.19
N THR A 667 -50.70 -43.18 18.00
CA THR A 667 -49.77 -44.15 18.58
C THR A 667 -50.37 -44.91 19.78
N TYR A 668 -51.48 -44.43 20.36
CA TYR A 668 -52.15 -45.00 21.55
C TYR A 668 -53.68 -45.11 21.34
N PRO A 669 -54.23 -46.29 20.97
CA PRO A 669 -55.66 -46.44 20.70
C PRO A 669 -56.53 -46.22 21.94
N MET A 670 -57.62 -45.45 21.81
CA MET A 670 -58.56 -45.10 22.89
C MET A 670 -60.02 -45.44 22.55
N THR A 671 -60.90 -45.57 23.57
CA THR A 671 -62.36 -45.65 23.42
C THR A 671 -63.05 -44.52 24.20
N VAL A 672 -63.98 -43.78 23.58
CA VAL A 672 -64.62 -42.57 24.15
C VAL A 672 -66.16 -42.57 24.01
N THR A 673 -66.89 -42.25 25.08
CA THR A 673 -68.38 -42.18 25.09
C THR A 673 -68.91 -40.96 25.85
N VAL A 674 -70.07 -40.42 25.45
CA VAL A 674 -70.73 -39.24 26.05
C VAL A 674 -72.22 -39.48 26.30
N ASP A 675 -72.73 -39.06 27.46
CA ASP A 675 -74.15 -39.03 27.80
C ASP A 675 -74.65 -37.56 27.87
N LEU A 676 -75.73 -37.21 27.14
CA LEU A 676 -76.39 -35.89 27.19
C LEU A 676 -77.65 -35.94 28.05
N LEU A 677 -77.81 -34.98 28.95
CA LEU A 677 -78.90 -34.89 29.92
C LEU A 677 -79.69 -33.58 29.76
N TYR A 678 -81.01 -33.65 29.92
CA TYR A 678 -81.90 -32.49 30.01
C TYR A 678 -82.93 -32.78 31.10
N ASP A 679 -82.98 -31.93 32.13
CA ASP A 679 -83.81 -32.13 33.33
C ASP A 679 -83.50 -33.49 34.03
N ASP A 680 -82.21 -33.75 34.28
CA ASP A 680 -81.64 -34.96 34.91
C ASP A 680 -81.91 -36.31 34.20
N ALA A 681 -82.58 -36.31 33.04
CA ALA A 681 -82.82 -37.50 32.24
C ALA A 681 -81.84 -37.58 31.07
N ILE A 682 -81.24 -38.76 30.85
CA ILE A 682 -80.42 -39.03 29.66
C ILE A 682 -81.32 -38.86 28.43
N HIS A 683 -81.09 -37.78 27.70
CA HIS A 683 -81.82 -37.42 26.50
C HIS A 683 -81.24 -38.14 25.27
N GLN A 684 -79.91 -38.26 25.20
CA GLN A 684 -79.20 -38.89 24.09
C GLN A 684 -77.85 -39.44 24.57
N LYS A 685 -77.46 -40.64 24.13
CA LYS A 685 -76.13 -41.24 24.37
C LYS A 685 -75.36 -41.30 23.06
N LEU A 686 -74.10 -40.89 23.07
CA LEU A 686 -73.26 -40.71 21.89
C LEU A 686 -71.96 -41.50 22.04
N THR A 687 -71.61 -42.25 21.00
CA THR A 687 -70.28 -42.85 20.86
C THR A 687 -69.44 -41.93 19.98
N LEU A 688 -68.23 -41.63 20.42
CA LEU A 688 -67.34 -40.75 19.67
C LEU A 688 -66.32 -41.60 18.89
N SER A 689 -66.08 -41.20 17.65
CA SER A 689 -65.00 -41.74 16.82
C SER A 689 -63.98 -40.64 16.58
N SER A 690 -62.69 -40.94 16.74
CA SER A 690 -61.61 -40.04 16.32
C SER A 690 -61.83 -39.64 14.87
N GLN A 691 -61.75 -38.35 14.57
CA GLN A 691 -61.93 -37.79 13.23
C GLN A 691 -60.60 -37.54 12.50
N GLY A 692 -59.45 -37.81 13.14
CA GLY A 692 -58.19 -37.10 12.87
C GLY A 692 -57.88 -36.20 14.07
N ASP A 693 -56.85 -35.34 14.03
CA ASP A 693 -56.74 -34.05 14.75
C ASP A 693 -57.11 -33.98 16.25
N GLY A 694 -57.15 -35.12 16.96
CA GLY A 694 -57.45 -35.21 18.39
C GLY A 694 -58.89 -34.84 18.74
N ARG A 695 -59.71 -34.51 17.74
CA ARG A 695 -61.14 -34.35 17.88
C ARG A 695 -61.85 -35.70 17.76
N TRP A 696 -62.78 -35.87 18.67
CA TRP A 696 -63.62 -37.03 18.79
C TRP A 696 -65.04 -36.55 18.58
N ARG A 697 -65.61 -36.93 17.44
CA ARG A 697 -66.97 -36.51 17.06
C ARG A 697 -67.94 -37.65 17.28
N SER A 698 -69.11 -37.32 17.80
CA SER A 698 -70.22 -38.26 17.90
C SER A 698 -70.64 -38.74 16.51
N THR A 699 -70.96 -40.02 16.39
CA THR A 699 -71.40 -40.58 15.10
C THR A 699 -72.81 -40.12 14.67
N GLU A 700 -73.54 -39.45 15.55
CA GLU A 700 -74.89 -38.90 15.32
C GLU A 700 -74.99 -37.45 15.83
N PRO A 701 -75.77 -36.57 15.18
CA PRO A 701 -75.91 -35.17 15.59
C PRO A 701 -76.76 -35.00 16.85
N ILE A 702 -76.54 -33.87 17.54
CA ILE A 702 -77.25 -33.46 18.75
C ILE A 702 -78.65 -33.00 18.37
N LYS A 703 -79.66 -33.48 19.10
CA LYS A 703 -81.07 -33.12 18.88
C LYS A 703 -81.55 -32.23 20.03
N VAL A 704 -81.72 -30.92 19.78
CA VAL A 704 -82.15 -29.92 20.78
C VAL A 704 -83.51 -29.27 20.41
N PRO A 705 -84.64 -29.90 20.77
CA PRO A 705 -85.97 -29.36 20.45
C PRO A 705 -86.37 -28.09 21.23
N TYR A 706 -85.64 -27.71 22.28
CA TYR A 706 -86.03 -26.65 23.21
C TYR A 706 -84.87 -25.71 23.50
N ALA A 707 -85.15 -24.40 23.58
CA ALA A 707 -84.17 -23.42 24.05
C ALA A 707 -84.02 -23.55 25.58
N GLY A 708 -82.78 -23.68 26.07
CA GLY A 708 -82.46 -23.88 27.48
C GLY A 708 -81.15 -24.66 27.66
N ALA A 709 -80.77 -24.91 28.92
CA ALA A 709 -79.50 -25.55 29.28
C ALA A 709 -79.58 -27.09 29.26
N TYR A 710 -78.59 -27.74 28.66
CA TYR A 710 -78.38 -29.19 28.63
C TYR A 710 -77.07 -29.55 29.35
N GLU A 711 -76.98 -30.71 30.03
CA GLU A 711 -75.76 -31.21 30.67
C GLU A 711 -75.15 -32.40 29.90
N TRP A 712 -73.86 -32.70 30.07
CA TRP A 712 -73.17 -33.83 29.44
C TRP A 712 -72.09 -34.47 30.32
N LEU A 713 -71.82 -35.76 30.11
CA LEU A 713 -70.81 -36.56 30.84
C LEU A 713 -69.99 -37.45 29.87
N LEU A 714 -68.66 -37.31 29.86
CA LEU A 714 -67.70 -38.02 29.01
C LEU A 714 -66.80 -39.02 29.76
N LYS A 715 -66.50 -40.17 29.14
CA LYS A 715 -65.55 -41.18 29.64
C LYS A 715 -64.61 -41.68 28.54
N ALA A 716 -63.30 -41.77 28.83
CA ALA A 716 -62.27 -42.26 27.91
C ALA A 716 -61.30 -43.29 28.54
N THR A 717 -60.89 -44.30 27.78
CA THR A 717 -59.99 -45.39 28.22
C THR A 717 -58.94 -45.72 27.15
N VAL A 718 -57.65 -45.79 27.53
CA VAL A 718 -56.49 -46.09 26.63
C VAL A 718 -56.14 -47.59 26.68
N ASP A 719 -55.97 -48.24 25.52
CA ASP A 719 -55.53 -49.65 25.42
C ASP A 719 -53.99 -49.74 25.38
N THR A 720 -53.38 -50.35 26.40
CA THR A 720 -51.92 -50.49 26.53
C THR A 720 -51.39 -51.89 26.16
N SER A 721 -52.15 -52.70 25.41
CA SER A 721 -51.80 -54.09 25.06
C SER A 721 -50.35 -54.26 24.52
N GLY A 722 -49.42 -54.59 25.43
CA GLY A 722 -48.03 -54.96 25.12
C GLY A 722 -46.91 -54.22 25.87
N LYS A 723 -47.18 -53.13 26.60
CA LYS A 723 -46.17 -52.39 27.38
C LYS A 723 -46.63 -52.23 28.84
N SER A 724 -45.72 -52.46 29.79
CA SER A 724 -46.02 -52.69 31.21
C SER A 724 -46.33 -51.42 32.02
N GLU A 725 -47.20 -50.55 31.53
CA GLU A 725 -47.65 -49.36 32.27
C GLU A 725 -49.19 -49.33 32.44
N PRO A 726 -49.69 -48.87 33.60
CA PRO A 726 -51.12 -48.90 33.93
C PRO A 726 -51.92 -47.97 33.01
N ALA A 727 -53.01 -48.47 32.42
CA ALA A 727 -53.95 -47.66 31.66
C ALA A 727 -54.60 -46.60 32.57
N GLN A 728 -54.38 -45.32 32.28
CA GLN A 728 -55.07 -44.21 32.92
C GLN A 728 -56.49 -44.08 32.37
N GLN A 729 -57.48 -43.90 33.25
CA GLN A 729 -58.88 -43.66 32.92
C GLN A 729 -59.17 -42.16 33.07
N TYR A 730 -59.79 -41.54 32.07
CA TYR A 730 -60.12 -40.10 32.03
C TYR A 730 -61.64 -39.90 32.00
N GLU A 731 -62.17 -38.99 32.83
CA GLU A 731 -63.60 -38.62 32.90
C GLU A 731 -63.76 -37.09 32.91
N ASP A 732 -64.79 -36.55 32.25
CA ASP A 732 -65.10 -35.11 32.19
C ASP A 732 -66.63 -34.84 32.09
N ALA A 733 -67.11 -33.64 32.43
CA ALA A 733 -68.55 -33.26 32.41
C ALA A 733 -68.78 -31.74 32.19
N GLY A 734 -69.93 -31.34 31.65
CA GLY A 734 -70.26 -29.91 31.44
C GLY A 734 -71.71 -29.62 30.97
N THR A 735 -71.97 -28.39 30.51
CA THR A 735 -73.32 -27.89 30.11
C THR A 735 -73.30 -26.96 28.89
N PHE A 736 -74.42 -26.76 28.16
CA PHE A 736 -74.55 -25.82 27.00
C PHE A 736 -75.96 -25.21 26.80
N ASP A 737 -76.06 -24.04 26.15
CA ASP A 737 -77.28 -23.19 25.95
C ASP A 737 -77.67 -22.97 24.44
N VAL A 738 -78.77 -22.27 24.10
CA VAL A 738 -79.36 -22.17 22.72
C VAL A 738 -79.93 -20.72 22.44
N SER A 739 -79.48 -19.90 21.42
CA SER A 739 -79.82 -18.42 21.20
C SER A 739 -79.92 -17.78 19.72
N LYS A 740 -79.74 -16.43 19.39
CA LYS A 740 -80.18 -15.65 18.13
C LYS A 740 -79.18 -14.51 17.54
N VAL A 741 -79.16 -14.10 16.21
CA VAL A 741 -78.04 -13.44 15.35
C VAL A 741 -78.20 -11.98 14.61
N GLY A 742 -77.12 -11.16 14.28
CA GLY A 742 -76.94 -9.73 13.67
C GLY A 742 -76.20 -9.41 12.25
N ARG A 743 -75.69 -8.17 11.83
CA ARG A 743 -75.11 -7.72 10.44
C ARG A 743 -74.01 -6.55 10.23
N PHE A 744 -73.11 -6.48 9.17
CA PHE A 744 -71.98 -5.44 8.92
C PHE A 744 -71.46 -5.04 7.46
N TYR A 745 -70.51 -4.07 7.22
CA TYR A 745 -69.79 -3.67 5.94
C TYR A 745 -68.26 -3.24 6.04
N VAL A 746 -67.48 -3.01 4.93
CA VAL A 746 -65.99 -2.76 4.89
C VAL A 746 -65.55 -1.39 4.29
N GLU A 747 -64.46 -0.74 4.75
CA GLU A 747 -63.90 0.56 4.26
C GLU A 747 -62.35 0.59 4.19
N LEU A 748 -61.75 0.95 3.03
CA LEU A 748 -60.30 1.14 2.81
C LEU A 748 -59.84 2.56 3.18
N MET A 749 -58.83 2.70 4.05
CA MET A 749 -58.33 3.96 4.60
C MET A 749 -56.97 4.41 4.03
N GLU A 750 -56.03 3.47 3.83
CA GLU A 750 -54.72 3.70 3.20
C GLU A 750 -54.35 2.51 2.28
N PRO A 751 -53.68 2.73 1.14
CA PRO A 751 -53.27 4.02 0.58
C PRO A 751 -54.46 4.86 0.11
N GLN A 752 -54.36 6.19 0.27
CA GLN A 752 -55.41 7.09 -0.20
C GLN A 752 -55.33 7.23 -1.72
N ALA A 753 -56.50 7.38 -2.35
CA ALA A 753 -56.56 7.63 -3.78
C ALA A 753 -55.75 8.89 -4.15
N ASP A 754 -54.99 8.80 -5.25
CA ASP A 754 -54.16 9.86 -5.83
C ASP A 754 -52.98 10.36 -4.96
N GLN A 755 -52.59 9.63 -3.91
CA GLN A 755 -51.34 9.89 -3.17
C GLN A 755 -50.14 9.15 -3.78
N SER A 756 -48.94 9.71 -3.56
CA SER A 756 -47.68 9.14 -4.03
C SER A 756 -46.89 8.52 -2.87
N TYR A 757 -46.40 7.29 -3.06
CA TYR A 757 -45.62 6.54 -2.06
C TYR A 757 -44.27 6.12 -2.63
N ALA A 758 -43.21 6.11 -1.81
CA ALA A 758 -41.89 5.66 -2.26
C ALA A 758 -41.82 4.14 -2.43
N LEU A 759 -41.03 3.66 -3.39
CA LEU A 759 -40.68 2.24 -3.56
C LEU A 759 -39.57 1.80 -2.60
N ASN A 760 -38.72 2.75 -2.24
CA ASN A 760 -37.52 2.54 -1.44
C ASN A 760 -37.25 3.78 -0.59
N GLU A 761 -36.54 3.56 0.52
CA GLU A 761 -36.10 4.58 1.46
C GLU A 761 -34.60 4.41 1.74
N ILE A 762 -33.96 5.41 2.34
CA ILE A 762 -32.57 5.31 2.79
C ILE A 762 -32.56 5.20 4.31
N VAL A 763 -32.14 4.05 4.82
CA VAL A 763 -32.01 3.77 6.26
C VAL A 763 -30.57 3.37 6.54
N GLY A 764 -29.90 4.08 7.45
CA GLY A 764 -28.52 3.78 7.85
C GLY A 764 -27.50 3.85 6.70
N GLY A 765 -27.70 4.72 5.72
CA GLY A 765 -26.79 4.84 4.56
C GLY A 765 -26.89 3.72 3.54
N ARG A 766 -27.96 2.91 3.59
CA ARG A 766 -28.27 1.91 2.58
C ARG A 766 -29.68 2.14 2.04
N GLN A 767 -29.84 1.91 0.74
CA GLN A 767 -31.13 1.91 0.08
C GLN A 767 -31.88 0.62 0.52
N SER A 768 -32.99 0.79 1.22
CA SER A 768 -33.90 -0.28 1.64
C SER A 768 -35.25 -0.12 0.94
N MET A 769 -36.02 -1.19 0.83
CA MET A 769 -37.38 -1.12 0.27
C MET A 769 -38.32 -0.45 1.27
N ALA A 770 -39.14 0.50 0.82
CA ALA A 770 -40.09 1.20 1.65
C ALA A 770 -41.41 0.41 1.70
N ALA A 771 -41.94 0.22 2.90
CA ALA A 771 -43.23 -0.41 3.11
C ALA A 771 -44.36 0.48 2.60
N LEU A 772 -45.31 -0.09 1.85
CA LEU A 772 -46.59 0.55 1.55
C LEU A 772 -47.60 0.17 2.65
N PRO A 773 -48.11 1.13 3.45
CA PRO A 773 -49.11 0.84 4.46
C PRO A 773 -50.47 0.55 3.79
N ILE A 774 -51.11 -0.54 4.21
CA ILE A 774 -52.48 -0.90 3.84
C ILE A 774 -53.30 -0.89 5.12
N LEU A 775 -54.40 -0.13 5.16
CA LEU A 775 -55.26 0.01 6.35
C LEU A 775 -56.75 -0.08 5.96
N VAL A 776 -57.50 -1.01 6.57
CA VAL A 776 -58.93 -1.29 6.27
C VAL A 776 -59.74 -1.40 7.56
N ARG A 777 -61.03 -1.01 7.55
CA ARG A 777 -61.97 -1.14 8.68
C ARG A 777 -63.22 -1.94 8.30
N ILE A 778 -63.83 -2.59 9.28
CA ILE A 778 -65.15 -3.24 9.21
C ILE A 778 -66.08 -2.50 10.16
N LEU A 779 -67.27 -2.17 9.71
CA LEU A 779 -68.22 -1.28 10.38
C LEU A 779 -69.59 -1.97 10.50
N ASP A 780 -70.20 -1.93 11.68
CA ASP A 780 -71.56 -2.44 11.91
C ASP A 780 -72.60 -1.64 11.10
N GLU A 781 -73.56 -2.33 10.46
CA GLU A 781 -74.50 -1.67 9.54
C GLU A 781 -75.44 -0.69 10.27
N GLU A 782 -75.80 -0.98 11.51
CA GLU A 782 -76.79 -0.22 12.30
C GLU A 782 -76.13 0.94 13.05
N THR A 783 -74.88 0.79 13.48
CA THR A 783 -74.19 1.74 14.36
C THR A 783 -73.02 2.51 13.72
N ASP A 784 -72.53 2.11 12.53
CA ASP A 784 -71.34 2.66 11.86
C ASP A 784 -70.07 2.68 12.76
N GLN A 785 -70.04 1.87 13.82
CA GLN A 785 -68.86 1.71 14.68
C GLN A 785 -67.93 0.63 14.12
N ALA A 786 -66.62 0.82 14.29
CA ALA A 786 -65.61 -0.17 13.93
C ALA A 786 -65.82 -1.42 14.78
N LEU A 787 -66.11 -2.52 14.11
CA LEU A 787 -66.18 -3.83 14.73
C LEU A 787 -64.76 -4.34 14.93
N SER A 788 -64.53 -4.96 16.08
CA SER A 788 -63.31 -5.72 16.34
C SER A 788 -63.32 -7.04 15.57
N ALA A 789 -62.13 -7.65 15.40
CA ALA A 789 -62.04 -8.98 14.80
C ALA A 789 -62.92 -9.98 15.56
N ASP A 790 -62.82 -9.98 16.88
CA ASP A 790 -63.57 -10.85 17.81
C ASP A 790 -65.10 -10.66 17.76
N GLU A 791 -65.59 -9.51 17.27
CA GLU A 791 -67.03 -9.27 17.08
C GLU A 791 -67.56 -9.81 15.74
N VAL A 792 -66.68 -10.10 14.77
CA VAL A 792 -67.05 -10.47 13.40
C VAL A 792 -66.67 -11.92 13.07
N THR A 793 -65.69 -12.48 13.76
CA THR A 793 -65.15 -13.83 13.53
C THR A 793 -65.20 -14.68 14.79
N ASP A 794 -65.43 -15.98 14.63
CA ASP A 794 -65.51 -16.96 15.74
C ASP A 794 -64.14 -17.37 16.29
N ASP A 795 -63.04 -16.91 15.67
CA ASP A 795 -61.70 -17.44 15.88
C ASP A 795 -60.77 -16.38 16.50
N GLU A 796 -60.18 -16.68 17.66
CA GLU A 796 -59.13 -15.86 18.30
C GLU A 796 -57.85 -15.82 17.45
N THR A 797 -57.71 -16.70 16.45
CA THR A 797 -56.63 -16.61 15.48
C THR A 797 -56.98 -15.57 14.42
N ASN A 798 -56.27 -14.44 14.46
CA ASN A 798 -56.27 -13.31 13.51
C ASN A 798 -55.93 -13.69 12.04
N ASN A 799 -56.45 -14.80 11.52
CA ASN A 799 -56.32 -15.18 10.14
C ASN A 799 -57.10 -14.20 9.27
N ALA A 800 -56.57 -13.95 8.07
CA ALA A 800 -56.86 -12.78 7.26
C ALA A 800 -58.29 -12.74 6.72
N LEU A 801 -59.23 -12.28 7.55
CA LEU A 801 -60.60 -11.91 7.18
C LEU A 801 -60.61 -11.01 5.94
N LEU A 802 -59.59 -10.16 5.78
CA LEU A 802 -59.41 -9.29 4.64
C LEU A 802 -58.07 -9.59 3.96
N THR A 803 -58.10 -9.71 2.65
CA THR A 803 -56.91 -9.76 1.81
C THR A 803 -56.84 -8.57 0.88
N ALA A 804 -55.63 -8.08 0.60
CA ALA A 804 -55.39 -6.98 -0.32
C ALA A 804 -54.59 -7.46 -1.54
N GLN A 805 -54.95 -7.04 -2.73
CA GLN A 805 -54.22 -7.33 -3.96
C GLN A 805 -53.81 -6.03 -4.66
N ILE A 806 -52.53 -5.90 -5.02
CA ILE A 806 -52.00 -4.70 -5.69
C ILE A 806 -51.77 -5.04 -7.18
N SER A 807 -52.21 -4.17 -8.07
CA SER A 807 -52.04 -4.32 -9.53
C SER A 807 -51.35 -3.12 -10.17
N SER A 808 -50.46 -3.36 -11.14
CA SER A 808 -49.79 -2.35 -11.95
C SER A 808 -49.64 -2.83 -13.40
N ALA A 809 -50.07 -2.02 -14.37
CA ALA A 809 -49.85 -2.23 -15.82
C ALA A 809 -50.09 -3.66 -16.37
N GLY A 810 -51.04 -4.42 -15.78
CA GLY A 810 -51.38 -5.78 -16.21
C GLY A 810 -50.74 -6.92 -15.41
N ALA A 811 -49.96 -6.62 -14.37
CA ALA A 811 -49.50 -7.59 -13.38
C ALA A 811 -50.25 -7.40 -12.05
N ASN A 812 -50.70 -8.51 -11.46
CA ASN A 812 -51.33 -8.54 -10.15
C ASN A 812 -50.38 -9.21 -9.15
N SER A 813 -50.23 -8.65 -7.97
CA SER A 813 -49.50 -9.29 -6.88
C SER A 813 -50.27 -10.50 -6.34
N ALA A 814 -49.58 -11.39 -5.64
CA ALA A 814 -50.26 -12.33 -4.75
C ALA A 814 -51.13 -11.56 -3.72
N PRO A 815 -52.28 -12.11 -3.29
CA PRO A 815 -53.08 -11.54 -2.21
C PRO A 815 -52.28 -11.46 -0.90
N ILE A 816 -52.35 -10.32 -0.22
CA ILE A 816 -51.68 -10.03 1.05
C ILE A 816 -52.73 -10.12 2.16
N ALA A 817 -52.52 -11.04 3.10
CA ALA A 817 -53.29 -11.15 4.32
C ALA A 817 -53.17 -9.89 5.19
N LEU A 818 -54.28 -9.28 5.61
CA LEU A 818 -54.29 -8.17 6.57
C LEU A 818 -54.46 -8.68 8.00
N THR A 819 -53.71 -8.11 8.95
CA THR A 819 -53.76 -8.45 10.38
C THR A 819 -54.44 -7.34 11.17
N TYR A 820 -55.33 -7.67 12.10
CA TYR A 820 -56.02 -6.67 12.92
C TYR A 820 -55.07 -6.00 13.92
N ASP A 821 -55.03 -4.67 13.94
CA ASP A 821 -54.35 -3.86 14.96
C ASP A 821 -55.37 -3.25 15.91
N VAL A 822 -55.39 -3.78 17.13
CA VAL A 822 -56.27 -3.39 18.23
C VAL A 822 -56.13 -1.89 18.56
N ASN A 823 -54.94 -1.30 18.41
CA ASN A 823 -54.71 0.12 18.75
C ASN A 823 -55.31 1.07 17.71
N ARG A 824 -55.39 0.64 16.45
CA ARG A 824 -55.93 1.45 15.34
C ARG A 824 -57.37 1.12 15.00
N GLN A 825 -57.91 0.05 15.60
CA GLN A 825 -59.21 -0.56 15.31
C GLN A 825 -59.39 -0.78 13.80
N ALA A 826 -58.39 -1.41 13.18
CA ALA A 826 -58.30 -1.58 11.73
C ALA A 826 -57.41 -2.79 11.38
N TRP A 827 -57.67 -3.40 10.24
CA TRP A 827 -56.83 -4.42 9.64
C TRP A 827 -55.71 -3.75 8.83
N LEU A 828 -54.47 -4.13 9.11
CA LEU A 828 -53.30 -3.56 8.46
C LEU A 828 -52.34 -4.61 7.89
N ALA A 829 -51.62 -4.20 6.85
CA ALA A 829 -50.43 -4.89 6.37
C ALA A 829 -49.41 -3.86 5.88
N GLU A 830 -48.13 -4.20 6.00
CA GLU A 830 -47.03 -3.43 5.41
C GLU A 830 -46.50 -4.20 4.20
N ALA A 831 -46.83 -3.73 3.01
CA ALA A 831 -46.39 -4.36 1.76
C ALA A 831 -45.01 -3.82 1.39
N VAL A 832 -43.95 -4.55 1.77
CA VAL A 832 -42.57 -4.27 1.32
C VAL A 832 -42.39 -4.89 -0.07
N ALA A 833 -41.91 -4.12 -1.04
CA ALA A 833 -41.65 -4.68 -2.36
C ALA A 833 -40.43 -5.64 -2.30
N GLY A 834 -40.57 -6.83 -2.90
CA GLY A 834 -39.59 -7.92 -2.87
C GLY A 834 -39.90 -9.06 -1.87
N THR A 835 -40.72 -8.82 -0.83
CA THR A 835 -41.17 -9.89 0.09
C THR A 835 -42.51 -10.49 -0.32
N PHE A 836 -43.35 -9.69 -0.93
CA PHE A 836 -44.57 -10.08 -1.62
C PHE A 836 -44.36 -9.69 -3.09
N GLU A 837 -44.90 -10.43 -4.06
CA GLU A 837 -44.78 -10.16 -5.51
C GLU A 837 -45.47 -8.83 -5.93
N VAL A 838 -45.22 -7.75 -5.20
CA VAL A 838 -45.71 -6.40 -5.46
C VAL A 838 -44.89 -5.84 -6.61
N PRO A 839 -45.54 -5.28 -7.65
CA PRO A 839 -44.83 -4.67 -8.77
C PRO A 839 -43.83 -3.60 -8.28
N ASP A 840 -42.56 -3.85 -8.57
CA ASP A 840 -41.39 -3.02 -8.29
C ASP A 840 -41.20 -1.90 -9.33
N THR A 841 -42.13 -1.78 -10.26
CA THR A 841 -42.14 -0.72 -11.27
C THR A 841 -42.80 0.56 -10.73
N PRO A 842 -42.13 1.72 -10.82
CA PRO A 842 -42.74 3.02 -10.53
C PRO A 842 -43.88 3.33 -11.50
N GLY A 843 -44.90 4.05 -11.02
CA GLY A 843 -46.09 4.44 -11.77
C GLY A 843 -47.39 4.23 -10.99
N LEU A 844 -48.52 4.36 -11.70
CA LEU A 844 -49.86 4.22 -11.14
C LEU A 844 -50.16 2.75 -10.80
N GLN A 845 -50.60 2.49 -9.57
CA GLN A 845 -51.00 1.18 -9.05
C GLN A 845 -52.44 1.24 -8.52
N THR A 846 -53.11 0.09 -8.46
CA THR A 846 -54.45 -0.06 -7.86
C THR A 846 -54.39 -1.12 -6.76
N ILE A 847 -55.03 -0.89 -5.62
CA ILE A 847 -55.21 -1.88 -4.55
C ILE A 847 -56.68 -2.28 -4.47
N ASP A 848 -56.96 -3.58 -4.36
CA ASP A 848 -58.30 -4.16 -4.23
C ASP A 848 -58.38 -5.02 -2.95
N ILE A 849 -59.43 -4.84 -2.15
CA ILE A 849 -59.67 -5.57 -0.90
C ILE A 849 -60.76 -6.63 -1.09
N THR A 850 -60.46 -7.86 -0.66
CA THR A 850 -61.38 -9.01 -0.69
C THR A 850 -61.65 -9.49 0.72
N LEU A 851 -62.94 -9.63 1.08
CA LEU A 851 -63.42 -10.21 2.33
C LEU A 851 -63.61 -11.72 2.16
N ASP A 852 -63.03 -12.52 3.05
CA ASP A 852 -63.30 -13.95 3.11
C ASP A 852 -64.55 -14.20 3.95
N GLU A 853 -65.66 -14.52 3.28
CA GLU A 853 -66.94 -14.77 3.96
C GLU A 853 -66.96 -16.07 4.76
N SER A 854 -65.97 -16.96 4.58
CA SER A 854 -65.94 -18.27 5.24
C SER A 854 -65.52 -18.24 6.71
N VAL A 855 -64.93 -17.13 7.16
CA VAL A 855 -64.41 -16.94 8.53
C VAL A 855 -65.30 -16.04 9.42
N ILE A 856 -66.44 -15.61 8.89
CA ILE A 856 -67.40 -14.78 9.63
C ILE A 856 -68.19 -15.67 10.60
N ASP A 857 -68.33 -15.24 11.86
CA ASP A 857 -69.25 -15.87 12.81
C ASP A 857 -70.69 -15.62 12.35
N THR A 858 -71.24 -16.60 11.62
CA THR A 858 -72.61 -16.55 11.11
C THR A 858 -73.69 -16.74 12.18
N THR A 859 -73.28 -17.01 13.43
CA THR A 859 -74.10 -17.10 14.65
C THR A 859 -74.23 -15.75 15.37
N GLN A 860 -73.33 -14.79 15.13
CA GLN A 860 -73.44 -13.42 15.65
C GLN A 860 -73.68 -12.36 14.58
N TYR A 861 -73.07 -12.43 13.39
CA TYR A 861 -73.16 -11.39 12.36
C TYR A 861 -73.20 -11.93 10.92
N ARG A 862 -73.70 -11.14 9.95
CA ARG A 862 -73.69 -11.48 8.50
C ARG A 862 -73.42 -10.25 7.60
N PRO A 863 -72.76 -10.39 6.43
CA PRO A 863 -72.50 -9.27 5.52
C PRO A 863 -73.75 -8.53 5.07
N SER A 864 -73.68 -7.19 5.05
CA SER A 864 -74.75 -6.33 4.57
C SER A 864 -74.75 -6.20 3.06
N PHE A 865 -75.89 -6.50 2.43
CA PHE A 865 -76.11 -6.23 1.00
C PHE A 865 -76.60 -4.80 0.72
N ARG A 866 -76.72 -3.91 1.73
CA ARG A 866 -77.36 -2.59 1.60
C ARG A 866 -76.39 -1.40 1.51
N LYS A 867 -75.18 -1.50 2.07
CA LYS A 867 -74.10 -0.49 1.97
C LYS A 867 -72.85 -1.14 1.32
N PRO A 868 -72.61 -0.98 0.00
CA PRO A 868 -71.37 -1.47 -0.60
C PRO A 868 -70.20 -0.59 -0.15
N GLY A 869 -69.21 -1.21 0.50
CA GLY A 869 -67.99 -0.56 0.97
C GLY A 869 -67.09 -0.01 -0.15
N ILE A 870 -66.15 0.89 0.20
CA ILE A 870 -65.05 1.27 -0.69
C ILE A 870 -63.94 0.24 -0.52
N THR A 871 -63.76 -0.63 -1.52
CA THR A 871 -62.79 -1.72 -1.47
C THR A 871 -61.64 -1.57 -2.47
N SER A 872 -61.50 -0.43 -3.14
CA SER A 872 -60.44 -0.21 -4.14
C SER A 872 -59.94 1.24 -4.17
N ALA A 873 -58.62 1.44 -4.35
CA ALA A 873 -57.99 2.76 -4.49
C ALA A 873 -56.84 2.76 -5.50
N LYS A 874 -56.62 3.89 -6.19
CA LYS A 874 -55.50 4.10 -7.13
C LYS A 874 -54.48 5.08 -6.55
N PHE A 875 -53.19 4.75 -6.58
CA PHE A 875 -52.11 5.56 -6.03
C PHE A 875 -50.86 5.47 -6.90
N GLU A 876 -49.91 6.38 -6.75
CA GLU A 876 -48.67 6.39 -7.55
C GLU A 876 -47.47 5.94 -6.70
N ARG A 877 -46.55 5.16 -7.29
CA ARG A 877 -45.28 4.81 -6.65
C ARG A 877 -44.07 5.38 -7.41
N PHE A 878 -43.05 5.84 -6.69
CA PHE A 878 -41.82 6.39 -7.28
C PHE A 878 -40.55 5.87 -6.58
N ILE A 879 -39.42 5.86 -7.29
CA ILE A 879 -38.12 5.42 -6.75
C ILE A 879 -37.39 6.62 -6.15
N VAL A 880 -36.86 6.47 -4.93
CA VAL A 880 -35.95 7.43 -4.31
C VAL A 880 -34.52 7.16 -4.78
N THR A 881 -33.91 8.11 -5.47
CA THR A 881 -32.51 8.05 -5.90
C THR A 881 -31.60 8.50 -4.76
N PRO A 882 -30.66 7.65 -4.28
CA PRO A 882 -29.72 8.06 -3.25
C PRO A 882 -28.69 9.03 -3.80
N LEU A 883 -28.43 10.11 -3.09
CA LEU A 883 -27.47 11.14 -3.45
C LEU A 883 -26.25 11.11 -2.54
N GLU A 884 -25.06 11.14 -3.12
CA GLU A 884 -23.82 11.40 -2.41
C GLU A 884 -23.16 12.67 -2.96
N ILE A 885 -22.53 13.43 -2.06
CA ILE A 885 -21.80 14.65 -2.40
C ILE A 885 -20.34 14.28 -2.63
N GLN A 886 -19.86 14.46 -3.87
CA GLN A 886 -18.45 14.34 -4.20
C GLN A 886 -17.84 15.73 -4.34
N VAL A 887 -16.82 16.02 -3.53
CA VAL A 887 -16.05 17.27 -3.60
C VAL A 887 -14.76 16.98 -4.36
N GLU A 888 -14.52 17.72 -5.45
CA GLU A 888 -13.27 17.57 -6.21
C GLU A 888 -12.07 18.16 -5.44
N PRO A 889 -10.86 17.58 -5.56
CA PRO A 889 -9.67 18.13 -4.94
C PRO A 889 -9.43 19.57 -5.41
N VAL A 890 -9.34 20.49 -4.46
CA VAL A 890 -9.15 21.92 -4.77
C VAL A 890 -7.66 22.20 -4.91
N GLU A 891 -7.18 22.30 -6.16
CA GLU A 891 -5.80 22.70 -6.43
C GLU A 891 -5.65 24.23 -6.30
N TYR A 892 -5.01 24.70 -5.23
CA TYR A 892 -4.77 26.12 -5.01
C TYR A 892 -3.56 26.60 -5.81
N LYS A 893 -3.79 27.29 -6.94
CA LYS A 893 -2.74 28.03 -7.65
C LYS A 893 -2.54 29.38 -6.98
N GLY A 894 -1.33 29.61 -6.45
CA GLY A 894 -0.99 30.84 -5.72
C GLY A 894 -1.21 32.13 -6.53
N PRO A 895 -1.24 33.30 -5.86
CA PRO A 895 -1.52 34.58 -6.52
C PRO A 895 -0.52 34.90 -7.64
N THR A 896 -1.03 35.23 -8.82
CA THR A 896 -0.26 35.74 -9.95
C THR A 896 -0.02 37.25 -9.77
N PHE A 897 1.22 37.65 -9.52
CA PHE A 897 1.59 39.08 -9.41
C PHE A 897 1.87 39.66 -10.80
N THR A 898 1.04 40.60 -11.26
CA THR A 898 1.29 41.41 -12.45
C THR A 898 1.82 42.79 -12.04
N GLY A 899 3.13 42.93 -11.81
CA GLY A 899 3.77 44.23 -11.59
C GLY A 899 5.25 44.20 -11.16
N THR A 900 6.05 45.14 -11.67
CA THR A 900 7.53 45.27 -11.51
C THR A 900 8.02 45.61 -10.09
N LEU A 901 7.10 45.80 -9.14
CA LEU A 901 7.36 45.95 -7.71
C LEU A 901 6.31 45.11 -6.97
N GLY A 902 6.51 43.78 -7.00
CA GLY A 902 5.54 42.73 -6.66
C GLY A 902 5.05 42.64 -5.22
N CYS A 903 4.87 43.77 -4.52
CA CYS A 903 4.35 43.80 -3.15
C CYS A 903 3.20 44.80 -2.91
N ILE A 904 2.73 45.53 -3.94
CA ILE A 904 1.82 46.67 -3.72
C ILE A 904 0.35 46.38 -4.10
N ASN A 905 0.05 45.41 -4.98
CA ASN A 905 -1.32 45.10 -5.41
C ASN A 905 -1.55 43.57 -5.53
N ALA A 906 -1.67 42.85 -4.42
CA ALA A 906 -2.13 41.46 -4.44
C ALA A 906 -3.66 41.44 -4.33
N GLU A 907 -4.36 41.09 -5.41
CA GLU A 907 -5.78 40.77 -5.33
C GLU A 907 -5.95 39.37 -4.71
N PRO A 908 -6.88 39.17 -3.75
CA PRO A 908 -7.14 37.86 -3.18
C PRO A 908 -7.70 36.93 -4.26
N VAL A 909 -7.04 35.78 -4.45
CA VAL A 909 -7.54 34.71 -5.34
C VAL A 909 -8.60 33.92 -4.57
N PRO A 910 -9.87 33.89 -5.04
CA PRO A 910 -10.92 33.14 -4.38
C PRO A 910 -10.69 31.63 -4.49
N ILE A 911 -11.10 30.87 -3.47
CA ILE A 911 -11.11 29.40 -3.54
C ILE A 911 -12.41 28.96 -4.20
N ASN A 912 -12.30 28.32 -5.36
CA ASN A 912 -13.44 27.73 -6.05
C ASN A 912 -13.57 26.26 -5.64
N VAL A 913 -14.67 25.91 -5.00
CA VAL A 913 -15.00 24.52 -4.64
C VAL A 913 -15.97 23.98 -5.68
N LYS A 914 -15.64 22.84 -6.29
CA LYS A 914 -16.48 22.14 -7.24
C LYS A 914 -17.12 20.93 -6.57
N LEU A 915 -18.44 20.86 -6.63
CA LEU A 915 -19.25 19.81 -6.04
C LEU A 915 -20.09 19.13 -7.12
N THR A 916 -19.94 17.82 -7.21
CA THR A 916 -20.75 16.98 -8.09
C THR A 916 -21.70 16.15 -7.22
N LEU A 917 -23.00 16.24 -7.48
CA LEU A 917 -23.97 15.31 -6.91
C LEU A 917 -23.93 14.03 -7.73
N ILE A 918 -23.70 12.90 -7.09
CA ILE A 918 -23.70 11.60 -7.75
C ILE A 918 -24.80 10.73 -7.16
N ASN A 919 -25.31 9.79 -7.95
CA ASN A 919 -26.13 8.72 -7.44
C ASN A 919 -25.25 7.81 -6.58
N GLY A 920 -25.54 7.72 -5.27
CA GLY A 920 -24.73 6.97 -4.30
C GLY A 920 -24.63 5.47 -4.58
N THR A 921 -25.52 4.92 -5.41
CA THR A 921 -25.48 3.50 -5.82
C THR A 921 -24.72 3.29 -7.13
N SER A 922 -24.87 4.18 -8.12
CA SER A 922 -24.27 4.00 -9.46
C SER A 922 -23.02 4.83 -9.74
N GLY A 923 -22.72 5.82 -8.91
CA GLY A 923 -21.63 6.79 -9.11
C GLY A 923 -21.86 7.78 -10.26
N ILE A 924 -23.03 7.76 -10.91
CA ILE A 924 -23.34 8.61 -12.07
C ILE A 924 -23.72 10.02 -11.59
N PRO A 925 -23.17 11.11 -12.17
CA PRO A 925 -23.56 12.48 -11.86
C PRO A 925 -25.05 12.76 -12.10
N VAL A 926 -25.68 13.47 -11.17
CA VAL A 926 -27.08 13.89 -11.22
C VAL A 926 -27.14 15.42 -11.35
N ASP A 927 -27.88 15.92 -12.34
CA ASP A 927 -28.05 17.36 -12.55
C ASP A 927 -28.75 18.00 -11.31
N PRO A 928 -28.10 18.96 -10.62
CA PRO A 928 -28.65 19.61 -9.43
C PRO A 928 -30.03 20.24 -9.66
N SER A 929 -30.36 20.65 -10.89
CA SER A 929 -31.67 21.22 -11.22
C SER A 929 -32.81 20.19 -11.26
N ARG A 930 -32.48 18.90 -11.38
CA ARG A 930 -33.46 17.81 -11.23
C ARG A 930 -33.65 17.38 -9.77
N VAL A 931 -32.68 17.75 -8.92
CA VAL A 931 -32.60 17.38 -7.50
C VAL A 931 -33.22 18.43 -6.61
N ALA A 932 -33.15 19.71 -6.97
CA ALA A 932 -33.74 20.80 -6.19
C ALA A 932 -35.20 21.05 -6.59
N ASP A 933 -36.06 21.38 -5.61
CA ASP A 933 -37.44 21.80 -5.86
C ASP A 933 -37.52 23.27 -6.33
N GLY A 934 -36.98 23.53 -7.54
CA GLY A 934 -36.91 24.85 -8.18
C GLY A 934 -35.49 25.41 -8.34
N GLU A 935 -35.32 26.39 -9.23
CA GLU A 935 -33.98 26.98 -9.54
C GLU A 935 -33.35 27.69 -8.33
N ASP A 936 -34.15 28.36 -7.50
CA ASP A 936 -33.66 29.04 -6.28
C ASP A 936 -33.25 28.05 -5.18
N ALA A 937 -33.73 26.80 -5.24
CA ALA A 937 -33.41 25.76 -4.26
C ALA A 937 -32.05 25.09 -4.52
N VAL A 938 -31.46 25.24 -5.72
CA VAL A 938 -30.15 24.66 -6.07
C VAL A 938 -29.03 25.18 -5.15
N ALA A 939 -29.08 26.46 -4.78
CA ALA A 939 -28.11 27.08 -3.86
C ALA A 939 -28.19 26.55 -2.42
N SER A 940 -29.24 25.79 -2.11
CA SER A 940 -29.56 25.27 -0.77
C SER A 940 -29.43 23.76 -0.64
N LEU A 941 -28.79 23.08 -1.61
CA LEU A 941 -28.57 21.63 -1.57
C LEU A 941 -27.45 21.24 -0.58
N ALA A 942 -26.47 22.11 -0.36
CA ALA A 942 -25.42 21.93 0.63
C ALA A 942 -25.01 23.28 1.24
N SER A 943 -24.43 23.26 2.43
CA SER A 943 -23.68 24.38 3.00
C SER A 943 -22.19 24.15 2.75
N VAL A 944 -21.41 25.22 2.60
CA VAL A 944 -19.94 25.12 2.55
C VAL A 944 -19.33 26.14 3.49
N SER A 945 -18.49 25.65 4.39
CA SER A 945 -17.82 26.45 5.40
C SER A 945 -16.32 26.20 5.34
N LEU A 946 -15.51 27.26 5.36
CA LEU A 946 -14.09 27.16 5.59
C LEU A 946 -13.84 27.25 7.09
N VAL A 947 -13.25 26.22 7.69
CA VAL A 947 -12.86 26.21 9.11
C VAL A 947 -11.34 26.29 9.26
N ASP A 948 -10.90 26.94 10.33
CA ASP A 948 -9.49 26.93 10.73
C ASP A 948 -9.12 25.62 11.46
N ARG A 949 -7.84 25.48 11.83
CA ARG A 949 -7.33 24.32 12.59
C ARG A 949 -8.03 24.08 13.93
N ASN A 950 -8.71 25.08 14.50
CA ASN A 950 -9.45 24.95 15.75
C ASN A 950 -10.93 24.60 15.52
N GLY A 951 -11.35 24.41 14.27
CA GLY A 951 -12.73 24.16 13.89
C GLY A 951 -13.60 25.42 13.89
N ALA A 952 -13.02 26.62 14.00
CA ALA A 952 -13.80 27.85 13.95
C ALA A 952 -14.13 28.19 12.48
N VAL A 953 -15.41 28.44 12.20
CA VAL A 953 -15.86 28.87 10.87
C VAL A 953 -15.28 30.25 10.57
N VAL A 954 -14.41 30.29 9.56
CA VAL A 954 -13.75 31.49 9.05
C VAL A 954 -14.64 32.19 8.02
N GLU A 955 -15.28 31.42 7.14
CA GLU A 955 -16.14 31.93 6.08
C GLU A 955 -17.16 30.88 5.64
N THR A 956 -18.33 31.33 5.19
CA THR A 956 -19.37 30.48 4.58
C THR A 956 -19.59 30.91 3.14
N GLY A 957 -19.52 29.98 2.21
CA GLY A 957 -19.76 30.25 0.78
C GLY A 957 -21.22 30.00 0.40
N THR A 958 -21.70 30.69 -0.63
CA THR A 958 -22.95 30.37 -1.32
C THR A 958 -22.65 29.62 -2.60
N TRP A 959 -23.44 28.59 -2.91
CA TRP A 959 -23.31 27.84 -4.15
C TRP A 959 -23.96 28.59 -5.31
N GLU A 960 -23.27 28.63 -6.44
CA GLU A 960 -23.78 29.08 -7.73
C GLU A 960 -23.73 27.92 -8.72
N ARG A 961 -24.72 27.85 -9.63
CA ARG A 961 -24.71 26.87 -10.70
C ARG A 961 -23.63 27.25 -11.71
N ALA A 962 -22.72 26.33 -12.01
CA ALA A 962 -21.81 26.52 -13.15
C ALA A 962 -22.57 26.29 -14.47
N ASP A 963 -22.31 27.11 -15.49
CA ASP A 963 -23.05 27.10 -16.76
C ASP A 963 -23.25 25.68 -17.34
N SER A 964 -24.45 25.46 -17.89
CA SER A 964 -24.97 24.16 -18.35
C SER A 964 -24.09 23.44 -19.40
N ALA A 965 -23.16 24.14 -20.05
CA ALA A 965 -22.18 23.55 -20.97
C ALA A 965 -21.11 22.68 -20.29
N SER A 966 -21.00 22.72 -18.95
CA SER A 966 -19.87 22.14 -18.21
C SER A 966 -20.20 20.93 -17.33
N GLY A 967 -21.36 20.28 -17.53
CA GLY A 967 -21.66 18.98 -16.94
C GLY A 967 -22.40 18.99 -15.59
N GLY A 968 -23.02 20.11 -15.20
CA GLY A 968 -24.00 20.16 -14.10
C GLY A 968 -23.42 20.00 -12.69
N TYR A 969 -22.37 20.77 -12.35
CA TYR A 969 -21.83 20.83 -10.99
C TYR A 969 -22.19 22.14 -10.27
N LEU A 970 -22.12 22.13 -8.94
CA LEU A 970 -22.22 23.32 -8.11
C LEU A 970 -20.83 23.91 -7.87
N LYS A 971 -20.73 25.24 -7.96
CA LYS A 971 -19.51 25.99 -7.69
C LYS A 971 -19.74 26.94 -6.53
N ALA A 972 -18.98 26.80 -5.45
CA ALA A 972 -18.93 27.80 -4.40
C ALA A 972 -17.64 28.59 -4.49
N THR A 973 -17.75 29.91 -4.35
CA THR A 973 -16.61 30.81 -4.31
C THR A 973 -16.44 31.28 -2.86
N LEU A 974 -15.40 30.81 -2.18
CA LEU A 974 -15.04 31.28 -0.83
C LEU A 974 -14.13 32.51 -0.99
N GLY A 975 -14.64 33.68 -0.58
CA GLY A 975 -14.04 35.00 -0.77
C GLY A 975 -13.04 35.35 0.33
N ILE A 976 -11.95 34.60 0.41
CA ILE A 976 -11.05 34.72 1.57
C ILE A 976 -10.26 36.04 1.52
N SER A 977 -10.64 37.00 2.37
CA SER A 977 -9.82 38.16 2.73
C SER A 977 -8.71 37.84 3.75
N HIS A 978 -8.70 36.63 4.30
CA HIS A 978 -7.75 36.21 5.33
C HIS A 978 -6.35 35.92 4.77
N THR A 979 -5.35 36.58 5.36
CA THR A 979 -3.92 36.54 5.00
C THR A 979 -3.11 35.55 5.84
N VAL A 980 -3.75 34.76 6.72
CA VAL A 980 -3.06 33.92 7.70
C VAL A 980 -2.68 32.57 7.08
N PRO A 981 -1.39 32.21 7.01
CA PRO A 981 -0.99 30.85 6.62
C PRO A 981 -1.42 29.83 7.66
N GLY A 982 -1.84 28.65 7.20
CA GLY A 982 -2.35 27.61 8.08
C GLY A 982 -2.97 26.45 7.32
N GLN A 983 -3.28 25.38 8.04
CA GLN A 983 -4.16 24.33 7.58
C GLN A 983 -5.59 24.78 7.83
N TYR A 984 -6.38 24.76 6.78
CA TYR A 984 -7.82 24.98 6.79
C TYR A 984 -8.50 23.69 6.35
N SER A 985 -9.76 23.56 6.69
CA SER A 985 -10.62 22.51 6.15
C SER A 985 -11.85 23.12 5.54
N ILE A 986 -12.27 22.62 4.39
CA ILE A 986 -13.56 22.94 3.79
C ILE A 986 -14.55 21.89 4.28
N LEU A 987 -15.55 22.30 5.04
CA LEU A 987 -16.66 21.46 5.48
C LEU A 987 -17.83 21.66 4.52
N VAL A 988 -18.28 20.57 3.91
CA VAL A 988 -19.48 20.54 3.08
C VAL A 988 -20.55 19.72 3.78
N GLU A 989 -21.67 20.36 4.12
CA GLU A 989 -22.79 19.73 4.82
C GLU A 989 -24.00 19.63 3.89
N PRO A 990 -24.60 18.45 3.68
CA PRO A 990 -25.84 18.33 2.93
C PRO A 990 -27.01 19.03 3.65
N ILE A 991 -27.90 19.68 2.89
CA ILE A 991 -29.11 20.32 3.44
C ILE A 991 -30.33 19.58 2.87
N ALA A 992 -30.96 18.73 3.69
CA ALA A 992 -32.04 17.84 3.27
C ALA A 992 -33.37 18.55 2.92
N LYS A 993 -33.55 19.81 3.31
CA LYS A 993 -34.87 20.46 3.36
C LYS A 993 -35.51 20.78 1.99
N ASN A 994 -34.74 20.75 0.90
CA ASN A 994 -35.17 21.29 -0.40
C ASN A 994 -34.95 20.32 -1.59
N LEU A 995 -34.95 19.00 -1.34
CA LEU A 995 -34.87 17.99 -2.39
C LEU A 995 -36.22 17.80 -3.07
N ALA A 996 -36.22 17.69 -4.40
CA ALA A 996 -37.38 17.29 -5.20
C ALA A 996 -37.81 15.86 -4.84
N VAL A 997 -39.11 15.57 -5.03
CA VAL A 997 -39.68 14.25 -4.78
C VAL A 997 -38.92 13.20 -5.58
N GLY A 998 -38.45 12.14 -4.90
CA GLY A 998 -37.65 11.07 -5.51
C GLY A 998 -36.14 11.17 -5.29
N TYR A 999 -35.65 12.06 -4.42
CA TYR A 999 -34.22 12.12 -4.05
C TYR A 999 -34.04 12.19 -2.52
N GLN A 1000 -32.99 11.54 -2.01
CA GLN A 1000 -32.60 11.61 -0.60
C GLN A 1000 -31.08 11.44 -0.47
N TYR A 1001 -30.43 12.17 0.45
CA TYR A 1001 -29.01 11.99 0.71
C TYR A 1001 -28.72 10.63 1.37
N LEU A 1002 -27.68 9.94 0.91
CA LEU A 1002 -27.26 8.65 1.46
C LEU A 1002 -26.82 8.79 2.94
N ALA A 1003 -26.07 9.84 3.24
CA ALA A 1003 -25.62 10.16 4.58
C ALA A 1003 -25.92 11.65 4.88
N PRO A 1004 -27.15 11.98 5.30
CA PRO A 1004 -27.57 13.37 5.53
C PRO A 1004 -26.78 14.06 6.66
N ASP A 1005 -26.12 13.28 7.53
CA ASP A 1005 -25.29 13.79 8.63
C ASP A 1005 -23.77 13.73 8.33
N LYS A 1006 -23.36 13.20 7.17
CA LYS A 1006 -21.94 13.09 6.81
C LYS A 1006 -21.43 14.43 6.30
N ILE A 1007 -20.58 15.07 7.10
CA ILE A 1007 -19.84 16.27 6.72
C ILE A 1007 -18.62 15.83 5.91
N THR A 1008 -18.50 16.28 4.67
CA THR A 1008 -17.31 16.02 3.86
C THR A 1008 -16.26 17.08 4.18
N GLU A 1009 -15.14 16.66 4.75
CA GLU A 1009 -14.00 17.51 5.09
C GLU A 1009 -12.92 17.41 4.01
N VAL A 1010 -12.51 18.55 3.43
CA VAL A 1010 -11.38 18.63 2.50
C VAL A 1010 -10.31 19.53 3.09
N ALA A 1011 -9.16 18.94 3.43
CA ALA A 1011 -8.02 19.69 3.96
C ALA A 1011 -7.38 20.57 2.87
N VAL A 1012 -7.24 21.86 3.17
CA VAL A 1012 -6.57 22.85 2.32
C VAL A 1012 -5.42 23.46 3.11
N THR A 1013 -4.19 23.16 2.68
CA THR A 1013 -3.00 23.76 3.32
C THR A 1013 -2.61 25.03 2.57
N ARG A 1014 -2.68 26.17 3.24
CA ARG A 1014 -2.16 27.44 2.70
C ARG A 1014 -0.74 27.65 3.20
N THR A 1015 0.24 27.34 2.36
CA THR A 1015 1.65 27.62 2.64
C THR A 1015 1.94 29.11 2.41
N SER A 1016 2.33 29.85 3.45
CA SER A 1016 2.98 31.14 3.21
C SER A 1016 4.40 30.88 2.74
N SER A 1017 4.76 31.35 1.54
CA SER A 1017 6.15 31.75 1.35
C SER A 1017 6.40 32.99 2.21
N LEU A 1018 7.58 33.05 2.85
CA LEU A 1018 8.03 34.16 3.69
C LEU A 1018 7.96 35.53 2.98
N LEU A 1019 7.87 35.55 1.65
CA LEU A 1019 7.73 36.75 0.82
C LEU A 1019 6.32 37.36 0.84
N TYR A 1020 5.31 36.65 1.35
CA TYR A 1020 3.90 37.07 1.31
C TYR A 1020 3.35 37.63 2.63
N ASN A 1021 4.17 37.71 3.69
CA ASN A 1021 3.76 38.30 4.96
C ASN A 1021 4.06 39.82 4.95
N PRO A 1022 3.04 40.70 5.04
CA PRO A 1022 3.23 42.15 4.98
C PRO A 1022 4.09 42.68 6.13
N GLY A 1023 4.07 42.02 7.30
CA GLY A 1023 4.94 42.32 8.44
C GLY A 1023 6.40 41.95 8.17
N THR A 1024 6.65 40.79 7.57
CA THR A 1024 8.01 40.38 7.19
C THR A 1024 8.56 41.21 6.04
N CYS A 1025 7.71 41.63 5.10
CA CYS A 1025 8.09 42.51 4.00
C CYS A 1025 8.46 43.93 4.48
N THR A 1026 7.67 44.51 5.41
CA THR A 1026 8.03 45.79 6.05
C THR A 1026 9.24 45.66 6.96
N THR A 1027 9.37 44.56 7.68
CA THR A 1027 10.54 44.30 8.55
C THR A 1027 11.80 44.08 7.72
N ALA A 1028 11.75 43.31 6.63
CA ALA A 1028 12.87 43.12 5.71
C ALA A 1028 13.25 44.43 4.99
N ARG A 1029 12.27 45.26 4.60
CA ARG A 1029 12.54 46.60 4.06
C ARG A 1029 13.22 47.50 5.08
N ASN A 1030 12.75 47.50 6.33
CA ASN A 1030 13.28 48.35 7.39
C ASN A 1030 14.63 47.84 7.91
N ILE A 1031 14.86 46.52 7.96
CA ILE A 1031 16.15 45.90 8.25
C ILE A 1031 17.11 46.18 7.10
N GLY A 1032 16.69 46.04 5.84
CA GLY A 1032 17.51 46.35 4.68
C GLY A 1032 17.94 47.82 4.66
N LEU A 1033 17.02 48.75 4.89
CA LEU A 1033 17.33 50.18 5.02
C LEU A 1033 18.18 50.48 6.26
N GLY A 1034 17.92 49.81 7.40
CA GLY A 1034 18.68 49.98 8.63
C GLY A 1034 20.12 49.45 8.53
N LEU A 1035 20.31 48.30 7.89
CA LEU A 1035 21.63 47.71 7.61
C LEU A 1035 22.38 48.54 6.58
N LEU A 1036 21.72 49.06 5.54
CA LEU A 1036 22.34 49.98 4.59
C LEU A 1036 22.81 51.26 5.31
N LEU A 1037 21.98 51.81 6.20
CA LEU A 1037 22.33 52.99 6.99
C LEU A 1037 23.49 52.70 7.96
N LEU A 1038 23.47 51.56 8.65
CA LEU A 1038 24.54 51.13 9.55
C LEU A 1038 25.85 50.85 8.80
N LEU A 1039 25.78 50.27 7.61
CA LEU A 1039 26.94 50.04 6.75
C LEU A 1039 27.55 51.37 6.28
N LEU A 1040 26.71 52.33 5.90
CA LEU A 1040 27.15 53.68 5.51
C LEU A 1040 27.73 54.45 6.71
N ILE A 1041 27.15 54.31 7.91
CA ILE A 1041 27.68 54.90 9.15
C ILE A 1041 29.00 54.23 9.55
N TRP A 1042 29.09 52.90 9.47
CA TRP A 1042 30.30 52.14 9.80
C TRP A 1042 31.43 52.44 8.80
N MET A 1043 31.13 52.50 7.51
CA MET A 1043 32.09 52.95 6.49
C MET A 1043 32.54 54.38 6.76
N GLY A 1044 31.63 55.29 7.13
CA GLY A 1044 31.96 56.65 7.55
C GLY A 1044 32.87 56.72 8.78
N ILE A 1045 32.56 55.96 9.85
CA ILE A 1045 33.35 55.92 11.08
C ILE A 1045 34.73 55.31 10.84
N SER A 1046 34.81 54.25 10.05
CA SER A 1046 36.06 53.58 9.67
C SER A 1046 36.95 54.46 8.80
N TRP A 1047 36.35 55.40 8.05
CA TRP A 1047 37.09 56.39 7.27
C TRP A 1047 37.71 57.50 8.12
N PHE A 1048 37.11 57.83 9.27
CA PHE A 1048 37.58 58.91 10.16
C PHE A 1048 38.39 58.45 11.38
N ARG A 1049 38.29 57.19 11.83
CA ARG A 1049 39.10 56.66 12.95
C ARG A 1049 40.16 55.68 12.45
N ARG A 1050 41.42 56.14 12.42
CA ARG A 1050 42.59 55.32 12.10
C ARG A 1050 42.87 54.34 13.25
N PRO A 1051 42.99 53.03 13.03
CA PRO A 1051 43.54 52.14 14.04
C PRO A 1051 45.06 52.37 14.14
N LEU A 1052 45.52 52.75 15.33
CA LEU A 1052 46.94 52.74 15.68
C LEU A 1052 47.25 51.31 16.16
N GLY A 1053 48.10 50.60 15.43
CA GLY A 1053 48.71 49.37 15.92
C GLY A 1053 49.87 49.74 16.85
N GLU A 1054 49.88 49.18 18.05
CA GLU A 1054 50.91 49.41 19.06
C GLU A 1054 51.74 48.13 19.25
N ILE A 1055 53.06 48.27 19.29
CA ILE A 1055 53.98 47.20 19.67
C ILE A 1055 54.53 47.58 21.03
N GLU A 1056 54.33 46.69 22.00
CA GLU A 1056 54.70 46.88 23.40
C GLU A 1056 55.87 45.94 23.72
N LEU A 1057 57.00 46.50 24.13
CA LEU A 1057 58.17 45.77 24.61
C LEU A 1057 58.18 45.87 26.13
N VAL A 1058 57.98 44.75 26.82
CA VAL A 1058 57.95 44.70 28.29
C VAL A 1058 59.24 44.05 28.77
N ASN A 1059 60.02 44.79 29.56
CA ASN A 1059 61.19 44.28 30.29
C ASN A 1059 60.71 43.70 31.65
N PRO A 1060 61.23 42.57 32.16
CA PRO A 1060 60.71 41.95 33.38
C PRO A 1060 60.99 42.72 34.68
N ASP A 1061 61.92 43.67 34.67
CA ASP A 1061 62.23 44.53 35.82
C ASP A 1061 61.74 45.96 35.56
N ASP A 1062 60.80 46.38 36.38
CA ASP A 1062 59.85 47.49 36.27
C ASP A 1062 60.44 48.94 36.20
N GLN A 1063 61.50 49.20 35.41
CA GLN A 1063 62.04 50.56 35.21
C GLN A 1063 62.49 50.86 33.77
N TYR A 1064 61.87 51.92 33.23
CA TYR A 1064 62.05 52.61 31.94
C TYR A 1064 61.21 52.10 30.76
N ASP A 1065 60.08 52.79 30.56
CA ASP A 1065 59.29 52.79 29.32
C ASP A 1065 60.07 53.46 28.17
N VAL A 1066 60.35 52.71 27.11
CA VAL A 1066 60.68 53.28 25.79
C VAL A 1066 59.61 52.86 24.79
N HIS A 1067 58.63 53.74 24.59
CA HIS A 1067 57.65 53.61 23.52
C HIS A 1067 58.27 54.08 22.20
N THR A 1068 58.37 53.18 21.22
CA THR A 1068 58.63 53.57 19.82
C THR A 1068 57.43 53.17 18.97
N THR A 1069 56.63 54.15 18.57
CA THR A 1069 55.49 53.97 17.66
C THR A 1069 55.94 54.26 16.23
N GLU A 1070 55.94 53.25 15.36
CA GLU A 1070 56.16 53.46 13.92
C GLU A 1070 54.88 53.23 13.11
N ARG A 1071 54.55 54.18 12.22
CA ARG A 1071 53.36 54.13 11.38
C ARG A 1071 53.56 53.19 10.19
N LEU A 1072 52.97 52.00 10.25
CA LEU A 1072 52.88 51.10 9.10
C LEU A 1072 51.94 51.69 8.02
N GLY A 1073 52.41 51.67 6.77
CA GLY A 1073 51.80 52.31 5.61
C GLY A 1073 50.45 51.73 5.17
N LYS A 1074 49.75 52.54 4.37
CA LYS A 1074 48.38 52.33 3.86
C LYS A 1074 48.22 51.00 3.10
N SER A 1075 47.54 50.03 3.70
CA SER A 1075 47.02 48.84 3.01
C SER A 1075 45.60 48.57 3.48
N LEU A 1076 44.67 48.44 2.51
CA LEU A 1076 43.23 48.24 2.75
C LEU A 1076 42.89 46.84 3.31
N GLY A 1077 43.86 45.92 3.41
CA GLY A 1077 43.64 44.49 3.73
C GLY A 1077 43.93 44.04 5.17
N LEU A 1078 44.10 44.96 6.14
CA LEU A 1078 44.69 44.63 7.46
C LEU A 1078 43.71 44.77 8.65
N LEU A 1079 42.44 44.39 8.50
CA LEU A 1079 41.45 44.57 9.58
C LEU A 1079 41.40 43.46 10.65
N PHE A 1080 42.13 42.35 10.52
CA PHE A 1080 42.10 41.28 11.53
C PHE A 1080 43.45 40.57 11.70
N ARG A 1081 44.23 40.93 12.74
CA ARG A 1081 45.30 40.05 13.29
C ARG A 1081 45.39 40.17 14.82
N PRO A 1082 45.67 39.06 15.54
CA PRO A 1082 45.86 39.06 16.99
C PRO A 1082 47.23 39.60 17.42
N LYS A 1083 47.27 40.23 18.61
CA LYS A 1083 48.46 40.81 19.28
C LYS A 1083 49.53 39.72 19.50
N GLN A 1084 50.78 39.96 19.11
CA GLN A 1084 51.92 39.10 19.45
C GLN A 1084 52.88 39.87 20.37
N THR A 1085 53.20 39.29 21.53
CA THR A 1085 54.14 39.84 22.52
C THR A 1085 55.44 39.03 22.47
N ILE A 1086 56.60 39.70 22.46
CA ILE A 1086 57.92 39.07 22.53
C ILE A 1086 58.57 39.53 23.84
N THR A 1087 58.90 38.59 24.72
CA THR A 1087 59.59 38.84 25.98
C THR A 1087 61.06 38.44 25.83
N VAL A 1088 61.99 39.28 26.28
CA VAL A 1088 63.44 39.03 26.25
C VAL A 1088 63.96 39.08 27.68
N GLU A 1089 64.55 37.99 28.18
CA GLU A 1089 65.30 37.98 29.45
C GLU A 1089 66.71 38.56 29.21
N SER A 1090 67.13 39.50 30.05
CA SER A 1090 68.33 40.32 29.86
C SER A 1090 69.62 39.61 30.31
N ASP A 1091 70.58 39.48 29.39
CA ASP A 1091 72.00 39.28 29.68
C ASP A 1091 72.69 40.67 29.69
N PRO A 1092 73.46 41.05 30.73
CA PRO A 1092 74.00 42.40 30.90
C PRO A 1092 74.95 42.92 29.80
N ASP A 1093 75.39 42.10 28.85
CA ASP A 1093 76.35 42.48 27.81
C ASP A 1093 75.73 42.80 26.43
N ILE A 1094 74.39 42.81 26.32
CA ILE A 1094 73.67 43.07 25.06
C ILE A 1094 73.17 44.52 25.01
N SER A 1095 73.63 45.31 24.02
CA SER A 1095 73.24 46.73 23.89
C SER A 1095 72.06 46.97 22.97
N LYS A 1096 71.90 46.13 21.94
CA LYS A 1096 70.83 46.25 20.95
C LYS A 1096 70.57 44.90 20.27
N ILE A 1097 69.30 44.59 20.04
CA ILE A 1097 68.86 43.49 19.18
C ILE A 1097 68.13 44.09 17.98
N GLU A 1098 68.59 43.80 16.77
CA GLU A 1098 67.98 44.26 15.53
C GLU A 1098 67.37 43.09 14.76
N VAL A 1099 66.05 43.10 14.60
CA VAL A 1099 65.30 42.06 13.88
C VAL A 1099 64.88 42.63 12.53
N THR A 1100 65.42 42.08 11.45
CA THR A 1100 65.07 42.47 10.08
C THR A 1100 64.45 41.30 9.33
N ARG A 1101 63.44 41.61 8.51
CA ARG A 1101 62.76 40.63 7.67
C ARG A 1101 63.65 40.33 6.46
N ALA A 1102 64.11 39.09 6.32
CA ALA A 1102 64.84 38.68 5.13
C ALA A 1102 63.89 38.71 3.92
N SER A 1103 64.30 39.31 2.80
CA SER A 1103 63.55 39.22 1.55
C SER A 1103 63.68 37.81 0.96
N ALA A 1104 62.70 37.41 0.15
CA ALA A 1104 62.62 36.08 -0.42
C ALA A 1104 63.76 35.75 -1.41
N ASP A 1105 64.58 36.72 -1.80
CA ASP A 1105 65.60 36.59 -2.85
C ASP A 1105 66.95 36.06 -2.35
N ASP A 1106 67.15 35.87 -1.03
CA ASP A 1106 68.39 35.36 -0.44
C ASP A 1106 68.44 33.81 -0.32
N ALA A 1107 67.45 33.08 -0.87
CA ALA A 1107 67.27 31.63 -0.65
C ALA A 1107 67.60 30.71 -1.84
N THR A 1108 68.36 31.18 -2.82
CA THR A 1108 68.71 30.41 -4.04
C THR A 1108 70.21 30.21 -4.15
N TYR A 1109 70.78 29.27 -3.39
CA TYR A 1109 72.06 28.61 -3.76
C TYR A 1109 72.17 27.26 -3.04
N GLY A 1110 72.28 26.17 -3.81
CA GLY A 1110 72.49 24.83 -3.28
C GLY A 1110 71.93 23.74 -4.21
N THR A 1111 72.69 23.43 -5.26
CA THR A 1111 72.49 22.28 -6.15
C THR A 1111 72.64 20.96 -5.38
N THR A 1112 71.74 20.00 -5.59
CA THR A 1112 71.93 18.59 -5.25
C THR A 1112 71.57 17.74 -6.46
N ASP A 1113 72.50 17.72 -7.42
CA ASP A 1113 72.89 16.47 -8.09
C ASP A 1113 73.98 15.82 -7.20
N ASP A 1114 74.05 14.49 -7.25
CA ASP A 1114 74.88 13.57 -6.46
C ASP A 1114 74.26 13.03 -5.17
N ILE A 1115 74.39 11.70 -5.04
CA ILE A 1115 73.82 10.78 -4.05
C ILE A 1115 72.45 10.23 -4.47
N PHE A 1116 72.43 9.24 -5.36
CA PHE A 1116 71.81 7.91 -5.17
C PHE A 1116 72.06 7.05 -6.42
N HIS A 1117 73.29 6.52 -6.53
CA HIS A 1117 73.57 5.31 -7.28
C HIS A 1117 73.45 4.11 -6.33
N ASP A 1118 72.90 3.01 -6.85
CA ASP A 1118 72.74 1.67 -6.27
C ASP A 1118 71.77 1.53 -5.08
N MET A 1119 70.64 0.87 -5.31
CA MET A 1119 70.27 -0.40 -4.63
C MET A 1119 68.87 -0.86 -5.06
N ASP A 1120 68.82 -2.03 -5.71
CA ASP A 1120 67.63 -2.84 -5.90
C ASP A 1120 67.15 -3.42 -4.55
N GLY A 1121 65.83 -3.54 -4.36
CA GLY A 1121 65.28 -4.35 -3.26
C GLY A 1121 63.89 -3.92 -2.80
N GLU A 1122 62.92 -4.81 -3.02
CA GLU A 1122 61.56 -4.80 -2.48
C GLU A 1122 61.53 -4.75 -0.93
N GLU A 1123 60.39 -4.28 -0.41
CA GLU A 1123 59.98 -4.26 1.01
C GLU A 1123 60.75 -3.35 1.98
N PHE A 1124 60.21 -2.14 2.24
CA PHE A 1124 59.84 -1.60 3.57
C PHE A 1124 59.67 -0.06 3.48
N GLY A 1125 58.43 0.45 3.46
CA GLY A 1125 58.18 1.88 3.20
C GLY A 1125 56.99 2.55 3.89
N ALA A 1126 56.41 1.99 4.96
CA ALA A 1126 55.24 2.60 5.63
C ALA A 1126 55.52 3.24 7.01
N LYS A 1127 56.79 3.32 7.46
CA LYS A 1127 57.13 3.88 8.80
C LYS A 1127 58.03 5.13 8.79
N ALA A 1128 58.52 5.57 7.62
CA ALA A 1128 59.44 6.72 7.51
C ALA A 1128 58.78 8.05 7.10
N MET A 1129 57.50 8.08 6.70
CA MET A 1129 56.87 9.30 6.16
C MET A 1129 56.10 10.16 7.18
N LYS A 1130 55.97 9.72 8.44
CA LYS A 1130 55.27 10.50 9.48
C LYS A 1130 56.07 11.69 10.04
N ASP A 1131 57.37 11.80 9.76
CA ASP A 1131 58.24 12.85 10.34
C ASP A 1131 58.58 14.02 9.40
N THR A 1132 58.12 14.00 8.14
CA THR A 1132 58.52 15.03 7.15
C THR A 1132 57.57 16.23 7.11
N GLN A 1133 56.36 16.12 7.66
CA GLN A 1133 55.31 17.15 7.53
C GLN A 1133 55.35 18.26 8.60
N ALA A 1134 56.31 18.25 9.51
CA ALA A 1134 56.50 19.32 10.52
C ALA A 1134 57.46 20.45 10.10
N ARG A 1135 57.97 20.49 8.85
CA ARG A 1135 59.08 21.39 8.47
C ARG A 1135 58.80 22.54 7.49
N LYS A 1136 57.61 22.70 6.90
CA LYS A 1136 57.37 23.73 5.84
C LYS A 1136 56.51 24.94 6.23
N ASN A 1137 56.76 25.57 7.39
CA ASN A 1137 56.26 26.91 7.67
C ASN A 1137 57.19 27.70 8.61
N LYS A 1138 58.45 27.90 8.19
CA LYS A 1138 59.37 28.80 8.90
C LYS A 1138 59.69 30.00 8.00
N ARG A 1139 59.30 31.20 8.44
CA ARG A 1139 59.74 32.46 7.84
C ARG A 1139 61.08 32.85 8.43
N ALA A 1140 62.08 33.09 7.59
CA ALA A 1140 63.40 33.52 8.03
C ALA A 1140 63.35 34.98 8.53
N ILE A 1141 63.84 35.18 9.75
CA ILE A 1141 64.10 36.49 10.36
C ILE A 1141 65.60 36.54 10.64
N ARG A 1142 66.24 37.65 10.29
CA ARG A 1142 67.65 37.89 10.61
C ARG A 1142 67.69 38.69 11.91
N VAL A 1143 68.27 38.10 12.96
CA VAL A 1143 68.47 38.74 14.26
C VAL A 1143 69.95 39.06 14.41
N ARG A 1144 70.31 40.33 14.61
CA ARG A 1144 71.67 40.75 14.97
C ARG A 1144 71.70 41.21 16.42
N VAL A 1145 72.65 40.68 17.19
CA VAL A 1145 72.88 41.04 18.58
C VAL A 1145 74.18 41.84 18.65
N PHE A 1146 74.09 43.03 19.24
CA PHE A 1146 75.22 43.95 19.36
C PHE A 1146 75.69 44.00 20.81
N ASP A 1147 77.01 44.01 21.00
CA ASP A 1147 77.63 44.23 22.32
C ASP A 1147 77.56 45.70 22.76
N MET A 1148 77.97 45.98 24.00
CA MET A 1148 78.01 47.34 24.56
C MET A 1148 78.92 48.34 23.81
N GLU A 1149 79.82 47.88 22.93
CA GLU A 1149 80.69 48.73 22.10
C GLU A 1149 80.10 48.98 20.69
N GLY A 1150 78.94 48.38 20.38
CA GLY A 1150 78.27 48.49 19.09
C GLY A 1150 78.83 47.54 18.02
N GLY A 1151 79.67 46.58 18.41
CA GLY A 1151 80.12 45.49 17.56
C GLY A 1151 79.03 44.42 17.42
N VAL A 1152 78.88 43.84 16.23
CA VAL A 1152 78.07 42.62 16.07
C VAL A 1152 78.86 41.49 16.71
N MET A 1153 78.31 40.84 17.73
CA MET A 1153 78.94 39.67 18.33
C MET A 1153 78.98 38.55 17.28
N ASN A 1154 80.14 38.37 16.64
CA ASN A 1154 80.38 37.25 15.73
C ASN A 1154 81.19 36.19 16.50
N ASP A 1155 80.62 35.01 16.63
CA ASP A 1155 81.30 33.83 17.15
C ASP A 1155 82.52 33.48 16.26
N THR A 1156 83.72 33.50 16.85
CA THR A 1156 84.99 33.26 16.15
C THR A 1156 85.32 31.79 15.92
N THR A 1157 84.39 30.86 16.13
CA THR A 1157 84.62 29.42 15.91
C THR A 1157 84.07 28.85 14.59
N MET A 1158 83.58 29.68 13.66
CA MET A 1158 83.01 29.20 12.38
C MET A 1158 83.67 29.83 11.13
N THR A 1159 84.03 28.99 10.16
CA THR A 1159 84.53 29.40 8.83
C THR A 1159 83.40 29.77 7.87
N ALA A 1160 83.69 30.64 6.91
CA ALA A 1160 82.74 31.55 6.26
C ALA A 1160 81.70 30.95 5.27
N ASP A 1161 81.60 29.64 5.04
CA ASP A 1161 80.69 29.10 4.00
C ASP A 1161 79.89 27.84 4.39
N GLU A 1162 79.56 27.63 5.67
CA GLU A 1162 78.62 26.58 6.09
C GLU A 1162 77.38 27.17 6.82
N PRO A 1163 76.14 26.93 6.36
CA PRO A 1163 74.95 27.27 7.12
C PRO A 1163 74.71 26.25 8.26
N THR A 1164 74.89 26.68 9.50
CA THR A 1164 74.44 25.97 10.70
C THR A 1164 72.91 25.92 10.80
N ILE A 1165 72.36 24.73 11.00
CA ILE A 1165 70.96 24.52 11.40
C ILE A 1165 70.91 24.38 12.92
N PRO A 1166 70.13 25.20 13.67
CA PRO A 1166 69.83 24.89 15.06
C PRO A 1166 68.77 23.78 15.11
N LEU A 1167 69.12 22.67 15.75
CA LEU A 1167 68.18 21.66 16.24
C LEU A 1167 67.51 22.19 17.51
N THR A 1168 66.20 22.39 17.50
CA THR A 1168 65.31 21.98 18.62
C THR A 1168 63.84 21.95 18.20
N SER A 1169 63.12 21.01 18.79
CA SER A 1169 61.67 20.98 18.95
C SER A 1169 61.31 21.55 20.34
N TYR A 1170 60.15 22.19 20.41
CA TYR A 1170 59.48 22.76 21.59
C TYR A 1170 60.01 24.08 22.18
N SER A 1171 59.04 24.86 22.62
CA SER A 1171 59.07 26.23 23.11
C SER A 1171 59.95 26.44 24.35
N GLU A 1172 61.19 26.85 24.15
CA GLU A 1172 61.96 27.81 24.97
C GLU A 1172 63.35 27.97 24.33
N LEU A 1173 63.81 29.21 24.14
CA LEU A 1173 65.15 29.51 23.63
C LEU A 1173 66.01 29.93 24.83
N ARG A 1174 66.91 29.06 25.28
CA ARG A 1174 67.97 29.40 26.24
C ARG A 1174 69.32 29.38 25.53
N TYR A 1175 70.09 30.45 25.64
CA TYR A 1175 71.51 30.45 25.30
C TYR A 1175 72.31 30.09 26.56
N GLN A 1176 73.24 29.14 26.44
CA GLN A 1176 74.33 28.96 27.40
C GLN A 1176 75.59 29.51 26.73
N GLY A 1177 76.27 30.41 27.43
CA GLY A 1177 77.51 31.05 26.98
C GLY A 1177 78.71 30.12 26.95
#